data_AF-A0A8S3QEC1-F1
#
_entry.id   AF-A0A8S3QEC1-F1
#
_cell.length_a   1.000
_cell.length_b   1.000
_cell.length_c   1.000
_cell.angle_alpha   90.00
_cell.angle_beta   90.00
_cell.angle_gamma   90.00
#
_symmetry.space_group_name_H-M   'P 1'
#
loop_
_entity.id
_entity.type
_entity.pdbx_description
1 polymer ?
#
loop_
_entity_poly.entity_id
_entity_poly.type
_entity_poly.pdbx_seq_one_letter_code
_entity_poly.pdbx_strand_id
1 'polypeptide(L)'
;MNGKDLTLSRATFQCHAEDLLDDYVYEIRWYISEFEIAAAKSNNLTKNEVENGNGKMLEEHWTLLFSPNFIVKCSIKVRGFGYKAPGPEQYSQPFFAGIKIDQTEYIINENEGISIPVELTMPLSCSWPTQFDKSDIDDIKQNLCVLNLLNGVPNYQTDGSFCKNGISDEGLVFTSKKCGIVFNHANWTETQYVDITGPSNGQINSEDGIVYLRLYNDPDRVLPQSYLKVWTGIHLIDIKVVIHDTDEATLGKECYAQNDPHMRTFGQRKYELQNVKGVTAGEYIMYEHKTLPLQCGVAVRSGDSLFVTNFCETELTNGERRTNNYIIQRLCDDQNLIVEETGDKFKIILPTGTKVLFSHTTSNDGKHTIQQISIFPSSLDLDMTSGLCGSYTGKTDDSLKPRNQLIASDAVTFVKSWKVENDIQDLTLFDSEGKLKPTEYSVPQFCTCQLPDEHYPHKSADFDCNLSAAMKTCRSKKHLRVYTQHPNQIESDWSNGWTNDTARQFCTESIYNTPAFGPCSQYVPFMDPEAYIENCILDIKYEGNSTWIKSTLEGFADVCLEKAQKLENLTKTNDTTSSGAEKSIFDLISESTCADNCSGHGQCLEGVCNCTTGYFGSSCSSDASQPPLLIRNAFEGECDTAKKTMQEIYNSWQ
;
A
#
# COMPACT_ATOMS: atom_id res chain seq x y z
N MET A 1 -35.04 -4.37 -37.02
CA MET A 1 -34.69 -4.13 -38.45
C MET A 1 -35.23 -5.30 -39.26
N ASN A 2 -35.71 -5.08 -40.49
CA ASN A 2 -36.34 -6.14 -41.28
C ASN A 2 -35.33 -6.80 -42.23
N GLY A 3 -35.38 -8.12 -42.37
CA GLY A 3 -34.93 -8.85 -43.56
C GLY A 3 -33.48 -8.65 -44.00
N LYS A 4 -32.51 -8.89 -43.10
CA LYS A 4 -31.14 -9.23 -43.49
C LYS A 4 -30.83 -10.65 -43.03
N ASP A 5 -30.33 -11.49 -43.93
CA ASP A 5 -29.88 -12.83 -43.56
C ASP A 5 -28.64 -12.73 -42.66
N LEU A 6 -28.66 -13.48 -41.55
CA LEU A 6 -27.59 -13.51 -40.55
C LEU A 6 -26.83 -14.84 -40.64
N THR A 7 -25.51 -14.76 -40.66
CA THR A 7 -24.64 -15.88 -40.34
C THR A 7 -24.63 -16.07 -38.83
N LEU A 8 -24.81 -17.31 -38.37
CA LEU A 8 -24.80 -17.68 -36.96
C LEU A 8 -23.66 -18.66 -36.69
N SER A 9 -22.74 -18.28 -35.79
CA SER A 9 -21.73 -19.18 -35.23
C SER A 9 -22.15 -19.53 -33.80
N ARG A 10 -22.47 -20.81 -33.56
CA ARG A 10 -23.06 -21.30 -32.32
C ARG A 10 -22.23 -22.42 -31.71
N ALA A 11 -22.24 -22.53 -30.39
CA ALA A 11 -21.70 -23.70 -29.70
C ALA A 11 -22.48 -24.98 -30.08
N THR A 12 -21.76 -26.05 -30.43
CA THR A 12 -22.37 -27.37 -30.68
C THR A 12 -21.51 -28.47 -30.09
N PHE A 13 -22.11 -29.40 -29.36
CA PHE A 13 -21.40 -30.58 -28.85
C PHE A 13 -21.52 -31.71 -29.87
N GLN A 14 -20.38 -32.22 -30.34
CA GLN A 14 -20.32 -33.37 -31.25
C GLN A 14 -19.94 -34.64 -30.47
N CYS A 15 -20.65 -35.73 -30.73
CA CYS A 15 -20.35 -37.03 -30.12
C CYS A 15 -19.38 -37.76 -31.04
N HIS A 16 -18.11 -37.85 -30.65
CA HIS A 16 -17.11 -38.60 -31.40
C HIS A 16 -17.13 -40.07 -30.99
N ALA A 17 -16.92 -40.95 -31.97
CA ALA A 17 -16.93 -42.39 -31.80
C ALA A 17 -15.87 -43.03 -32.70
N GLU A 18 -15.18 -44.02 -32.17
CA GLU A 18 -14.21 -44.85 -32.89
C GLU A 18 -14.89 -46.17 -33.31
N ASP A 19 -14.24 -46.97 -34.16
CA ASP A 19 -14.71 -48.29 -34.61
C ASP A 19 -16.13 -48.35 -35.24
N LEU A 20 -16.56 -47.27 -35.92
CA LEU A 20 -17.82 -47.24 -36.66
C LEU A 20 -17.80 -48.14 -37.92
N LEU A 21 -18.92 -48.82 -38.18
CA LEU A 21 -19.07 -49.86 -39.21
C LEU A 21 -20.29 -49.59 -40.10
N ASP A 22 -20.15 -49.87 -41.39
CA ASP A 22 -21.13 -49.51 -42.42
C ASP A 22 -22.42 -50.36 -42.41
N ASP A 23 -22.39 -51.59 -41.88
CA ASP A 23 -23.55 -52.50 -41.77
C ASP A 23 -24.51 -52.17 -40.58
N TYR A 24 -24.31 -51.03 -39.93
CA TYR A 24 -25.02 -50.64 -38.72
C TYR A 24 -25.60 -49.22 -38.83
N VAL A 25 -26.68 -48.99 -38.08
CA VAL A 25 -27.20 -47.66 -37.81
C VAL A 25 -27.11 -47.33 -36.32
N TYR A 26 -26.95 -46.04 -36.05
CA TYR A 26 -26.63 -45.50 -34.75
C TYR A 26 -27.76 -44.62 -34.20
N GLU A 27 -27.99 -44.70 -32.90
CA GLU A 27 -28.84 -43.81 -32.10
C GLU A 27 -27.93 -43.04 -31.15
N ILE A 28 -27.97 -41.71 -31.21
CA ILE A 28 -27.18 -40.80 -30.35
C ILE A 28 -28.14 -40.08 -29.40
N ARG A 29 -27.77 -40.04 -28.12
CA ARG A 29 -28.45 -39.26 -27.07
C ARG A 29 -27.47 -38.32 -26.39
N TRP A 30 -28.02 -37.31 -25.73
CA TRP A 30 -27.27 -36.31 -24.97
C TRP A 30 -27.83 -36.18 -23.57
N TYR A 31 -26.94 -35.97 -22.61
CA TYR A 31 -27.28 -35.80 -21.21
C TYR A 31 -26.55 -34.57 -20.65
N ILE A 32 -27.28 -33.69 -19.97
CA ILE A 32 -26.70 -32.58 -19.18
C ILE A 32 -27.03 -32.85 -17.72
N SER A 33 -26.00 -32.92 -16.87
CA SER A 33 -26.13 -33.21 -15.43
C SER A 33 -27.05 -34.42 -15.15
N GLU A 34 -26.84 -35.51 -15.89
CA GLU A 34 -27.63 -36.75 -15.93
C GLU A 34 -29.05 -36.69 -16.56
N PHE A 35 -29.56 -35.51 -16.96
CA PHE A 35 -30.88 -35.38 -17.60
C PHE A 35 -30.81 -35.58 -19.13
N GLU A 36 -31.60 -36.50 -19.70
CA GLU A 36 -31.64 -36.76 -21.16
C GLU A 36 -32.27 -35.58 -21.93
N ILE A 37 -31.48 -34.96 -22.81
CA ILE A 37 -31.92 -33.88 -23.70
C ILE A 37 -32.65 -34.48 -24.90
N ALA A 38 -33.91 -34.87 -24.68
CA ALA A 38 -34.73 -35.58 -25.67
C ALA A 38 -34.85 -34.85 -27.03
N ALA A 39 -34.78 -33.51 -27.05
CA ALA A 39 -34.77 -32.70 -28.26
C ALA A 39 -33.52 -32.91 -29.14
N ALA A 40 -32.39 -33.32 -28.54
CA ALA A 40 -31.14 -33.61 -29.23
C ALA A 40 -31.02 -35.07 -29.71
N LYS A 41 -32.02 -35.92 -29.42
CA LYS A 41 -31.95 -37.36 -29.73
C LYS A 41 -32.02 -37.62 -31.24
N SER A 42 -30.99 -38.28 -31.77
CA SER A 42 -30.92 -38.68 -33.18
C SER A 42 -30.94 -40.20 -33.34
N ASN A 43 -31.57 -40.70 -34.41
CA ASN A 43 -31.85 -42.12 -34.59
C ASN A 43 -31.60 -42.54 -36.04
N ASN A 44 -31.17 -43.78 -36.24
CA ASN A 44 -30.93 -44.40 -37.56
C ASN A 44 -29.83 -43.72 -38.42
N LEU A 45 -28.87 -43.04 -37.79
CA LEU A 45 -27.74 -42.44 -38.49
C LEU A 45 -26.83 -43.54 -39.06
N THR A 46 -26.39 -43.39 -40.30
CA THR A 46 -25.29 -44.21 -40.87
C THR A 46 -23.93 -43.79 -40.30
N LYS A 47 -22.91 -44.63 -40.46
CA LYS A 47 -21.52 -44.30 -40.12
C LYS A 47 -21.09 -42.92 -40.62
N ASN A 48 -21.21 -42.69 -41.94
CA ASN A 48 -20.82 -41.44 -42.58
C ASN A 48 -21.55 -40.22 -41.96
N GLU A 49 -22.81 -40.38 -41.53
CA GLU A 49 -23.54 -39.28 -40.90
C GLU A 49 -23.01 -38.96 -39.50
N VAL A 50 -22.68 -39.98 -38.69
CA VAL A 50 -22.05 -39.78 -37.36
C VAL A 50 -20.67 -39.13 -37.50
N GLU A 51 -19.85 -39.60 -38.45
CA GLU A 51 -18.51 -39.07 -38.72
C GLU A 51 -18.55 -37.61 -39.20
N ASN A 52 -19.56 -37.23 -40.00
CA ASN A 52 -19.82 -35.84 -40.40
C ASN A 52 -20.51 -34.99 -39.31
N GLY A 53 -20.74 -35.53 -38.11
CA GLY A 53 -21.28 -34.79 -36.97
C GLY A 53 -22.81 -34.62 -36.96
N ASN A 54 -23.56 -35.45 -37.70
CA ASN A 54 -25.01 -35.55 -37.51
C ASN A 54 -25.28 -36.16 -36.11
N GLY A 55 -26.34 -35.69 -35.45
CA GLY A 55 -26.61 -36.04 -34.06
C GLY A 55 -25.83 -35.22 -33.02
N LYS A 56 -25.13 -34.16 -33.44
CA LYS A 56 -24.62 -33.12 -32.52
C LYS A 56 -25.75 -32.39 -31.78
N MET A 57 -25.48 -31.97 -30.54
CA MET A 57 -26.39 -31.13 -29.77
C MET A 57 -26.17 -29.65 -30.07
N LEU A 58 -27.25 -28.96 -30.46
CA LEU A 58 -27.29 -27.51 -30.71
C LEU A 58 -27.72 -26.75 -29.45
N GLU A 59 -27.37 -25.47 -29.34
CA GLU A 59 -27.78 -24.57 -28.25
C GLU A 59 -29.29 -24.57 -28.00
N GLU A 60 -30.08 -24.52 -29.07
CA GLU A 60 -31.55 -24.49 -29.03
C GLU A 60 -32.20 -25.76 -28.43
N HIS A 61 -31.43 -26.84 -28.23
CA HIS A 61 -31.91 -28.04 -27.54
C HIS A 61 -31.85 -27.93 -26.00
N TRP A 62 -31.04 -27.02 -25.44
CA TRP A 62 -30.76 -26.98 -23.98
C TRP A 62 -30.84 -25.60 -23.33
N THR A 63 -30.67 -24.50 -24.08
CA THR A 63 -30.62 -23.12 -23.57
C THR A 63 -31.92 -22.58 -22.95
N LEU A 64 -33.02 -23.34 -23.00
CA LEU A 64 -34.26 -23.05 -22.27
C LEU A 64 -34.31 -23.70 -20.87
N LEU A 65 -33.37 -24.58 -20.55
CA LEU A 65 -33.36 -25.41 -19.33
C LEU A 65 -32.03 -25.32 -18.54
N PHE A 66 -30.93 -25.02 -19.22
CA PHE A 66 -29.59 -24.96 -18.63
C PHE A 66 -28.83 -23.71 -19.08
N SER A 67 -28.13 -23.08 -18.15
CA SER A 67 -27.03 -22.13 -18.41
C SER A 67 -25.69 -22.85 -18.22
N PRO A 68 -24.59 -22.43 -18.87
CA PRO A 68 -23.24 -22.98 -18.73
C PRO A 68 -22.73 -23.17 -17.29
N ASN A 69 -21.60 -23.88 -17.18
CA ASN A 69 -21.05 -24.50 -15.97
C ASN A 69 -21.74 -25.83 -15.61
N PHE A 70 -22.04 -26.65 -16.63
CA PHE A 70 -22.63 -27.99 -16.49
C PHE A 70 -21.70 -29.12 -16.97
N ILE A 71 -22.02 -30.35 -16.55
CA ILE A 71 -21.41 -31.56 -17.10
C ILE A 71 -22.30 -32.08 -18.24
N VAL A 72 -21.72 -32.34 -19.41
CA VAL A 72 -22.38 -32.94 -20.57
C VAL A 72 -21.71 -34.27 -20.96
N LYS A 73 -22.51 -35.24 -21.39
CA LYS A 73 -22.04 -36.48 -22.03
C LYS A 73 -23.01 -36.90 -23.13
N CYS A 74 -22.52 -37.64 -24.12
CA CYS A 74 -23.37 -38.34 -25.08
C CYS A 74 -23.42 -39.84 -24.78
N SER A 75 -24.42 -40.52 -25.34
CA SER A 75 -24.43 -41.97 -25.47
C SER A 75 -24.69 -42.40 -26.91
N ILE A 76 -24.22 -43.60 -27.25
CA ILE A 76 -24.43 -44.24 -28.54
C ILE A 76 -25.00 -45.64 -28.31
N LYS A 77 -26.08 -45.96 -29.03
CA LYS A 77 -26.59 -47.32 -29.23
C LYS A 77 -26.43 -47.71 -30.69
N VAL A 78 -25.97 -48.94 -30.93
CA VAL A 78 -25.74 -49.50 -32.28
C VAL A 78 -26.81 -50.54 -32.64
N ARG A 79 -27.26 -50.61 -33.90
CA ARG A 79 -28.27 -51.56 -34.38
C ARG A 79 -27.97 -51.99 -35.81
N GLY A 80 -27.79 -53.30 -36.06
CA GLY A 80 -27.54 -53.81 -37.42
C GLY A 80 -28.74 -53.63 -38.35
N PHE A 81 -28.49 -53.46 -39.65
CA PHE A 81 -29.58 -53.38 -40.64
C PHE A 81 -30.52 -54.59 -40.56
N GLY A 82 -31.83 -54.35 -40.60
CA GLY A 82 -32.87 -55.38 -40.46
C GLY A 82 -33.17 -55.84 -39.03
N TYR A 83 -32.27 -55.66 -38.06
CA TYR A 83 -32.49 -56.08 -36.66
C TYR A 83 -33.34 -55.07 -35.88
N LYS A 84 -34.23 -55.57 -35.01
CA LYS A 84 -35.14 -54.73 -34.20
C LYS A 84 -34.57 -54.27 -32.86
N ALA A 85 -33.73 -55.07 -32.21
CA ALA A 85 -33.13 -54.73 -30.93
C ALA A 85 -31.80 -53.98 -31.14
N PRO A 86 -31.57 -52.83 -30.46
CA PRO A 86 -30.23 -52.24 -30.39
C PRO A 86 -29.33 -53.07 -29.45
N GLY A 87 -28.02 -52.90 -29.60
CA GLY A 87 -27.00 -53.41 -28.68
C GLY A 87 -26.92 -52.61 -27.37
N PRO A 88 -25.90 -52.88 -26.54
CA PRO A 88 -25.67 -52.13 -25.31
C PRO A 88 -25.39 -50.65 -25.62
N GLU A 89 -25.65 -49.81 -24.63
CA GLU A 89 -25.36 -48.38 -24.69
C GLU A 89 -23.96 -48.08 -24.18
N GLN A 90 -23.20 -47.31 -24.95
CA GLN A 90 -21.90 -46.79 -24.54
C GLN A 90 -22.02 -45.28 -24.32
N TYR A 91 -21.25 -44.75 -23.37
CA TYR A 91 -21.27 -43.34 -22.97
C TYR A 91 -19.90 -42.70 -23.21
N SER A 92 -19.89 -41.43 -23.59
CA SER A 92 -18.65 -40.64 -23.60
C SER A 92 -18.13 -40.44 -22.17
N GLN A 93 -16.86 -40.02 -22.06
CA GLN A 93 -16.41 -39.39 -20.82
C GLN A 93 -17.25 -38.12 -20.54
N PRO A 94 -17.47 -37.74 -19.28
CA PRO A 94 -18.12 -36.49 -18.94
C PRO A 94 -17.24 -35.30 -19.29
N PHE A 95 -17.82 -34.27 -19.90
CA PHE A 95 -17.15 -33.03 -20.28
C PHE A 95 -17.75 -31.85 -19.51
N PHE A 96 -16.91 -31.01 -18.89
CA PHE A 96 -17.39 -29.77 -18.27
C PHE A 96 -17.50 -28.67 -19.33
N ALA A 97 -18.68 -28.08 -19.46
CA ALA A 97 -19.00 -27.04 -20.43
C ALA A 97 -19.34 -25.72 -19.71
N GLY A 98 -18.42 -24.77 -19.73
CA GLY A 98 -18.58 -23.47 -19.07
C GLY A 98 -17.28 -22.68 -18.96
N ILE A 99 -17.16 -21.91 -17.89
CA ILE A 99 -15.94 -21.22 -17.47
C ILE A 99 -15.23 -22.12 -16.44
N LYS A 100 -13.94 -22.35 -16.63
CA LYS A 100 -13.09 -23.19 -15.79
C LYS A 100 -11.98 -22.32 -15.15
N ILE A 101 -11.68 -22.62 -13.90
CA ILE A 101 -10.50 -22.17 -13.16
C ILE A 101 -9.71 -23.43 -12.75
N ASP A 102 -8.40 -23.32 -12.48
CA ASP A 102 -7.60 -24.47 -12.03
C ASP A 102 -7.77 -24.74 -10.53
N GLN A 103 -7.89 -23.68 -9.72
CA GLN A 103 -8.03 -23.74 -8.26
C GLN A 103 -9.18 -22.84 -7.75
N THR A 104 -9.81 -23.24 -6.65
CA THR A 104 -10.86 -22.48 -5.93
C THR A 104 -10.35 -21.81 -4.65
N GLU A 105 -9.10 -22.02 -4.29
CA GLU A 105 -8.42 -21.43 -3.14
C GLU A 105 -7.00 -21.04 -3.56
N TYR A 106 -6.61 -19.79 -3.31
CA TYR A 106 -5.25 -19.30 -3.49
C TYR A 106 -4.74 -18.74 -2.16
N ILE A 107 -3.44 -18.87 -1.95
CA ILE A 107 -2.73 -18.34 -0.79
C ILE A 107 -1.66 -17.41 -1.33
N ILE A 108 -1.66 -16.17 -0.87
CA ILE A 108 -0.69 -15.12 -1.22
C ILE A 108 -0.20 -14.45 0.06
N ASN A 109 1.01 -13.91 0.02
CA ASN A 109 1.49 -13.01 1.05
C ASN A 109 0.96 -11.58 0.80
N GLU A 110 0.92 -10.72 1.81
CA GLU A 110 0.76 -9.29 1.55
C GLU A 110 1.86 -8.75 0.63
N ASN A 111 1.47 -7.77 -0.18
CA ASN A 111 2.22 -7.19 -1.29
C ASN A 111 2.62 -8.17 -2.41
N GLU A 112 2.21 -9.44 -2.34
CA GLU A 112 2.39 -10.43 -3.42
C GLU A 112 1.26 -10.34 -4.44
N GLY A 113 1.63 -10.35 -5.72
CA GLY A 113 0.70 -10.36 -6.85
C GLY A 113 0.66 -11.70 -7.57
N ILE A 114 -0.53 -12.21 -7.87
CA ILE A 114 -0.73 -13.46 -8.63
C ILE A 114 -1.70 -13.29 -9.79
N SER A 115 -1.56 -14.15 -10.80
CA SER A 115 -2.41 -14.19 -12.00
C SER A 115 -3.28 -15.45 -11.98
N ILE A 116 -4.56 -15.33 -11.63
CA ILE A 116 -5.52 -16.43 -11.58
C ILE A 116 -5.92 -16.83 -13.01
N PRO A 117 -5.65 -18.06 -13.48
CA PRO A 117 -5.98 -18.47 -14.85
C PRO A 117 -7.46 -18.86 -14.98
N VAL A 118 -8.09 -18.38 -16.06
CA VAL A 118 -9.49 -18.64 -16.39
C VAL A 118 -9.60 -19.07 -17.85
N GLU A 119 -10.32 -20.16 -18.09
CA GLU A 119 -10.46 -20.80 -19.40
C GLU A 119 -11.94 -20.97 -19.77
N LEU A 120 -12.29 -20.83 -21.05
CA LEU A 120 -13.59 -21.27 -21.56
C LEU A 120 -13.45 -22.68 -22.16
N THR A 121 -14.35 -23.58 -21.78
CA THR A 121 -14.38 -24.95 -22.34
C THR A 121 -15.40 -25.12 -23.48
N MET A 122 -16.18 -24.09 -23.81
CA MET A 122 -17.01 -24.06 -25.02
C MET A 122 -16.97 -22.67 -25.68
N PRO A 123 -17.15 -22.57 -27.01
CA PRO A 123 -17.06 -21.30 -27.73
C PRO A 123 -18.14 -20.31 -27.32
N LEU A 124 -17.79 -19.02 -27.38
CA LEU A 124 -18.77 -17.93 -27.36
C LEU A 124 -19.59 -17.96 -28.66
N SER A 125 -20.90 -17.75 -28.56
CA SER A 125 -21.78 -17.70 -29.74
C SER A 125 -21.90 -16.28 -30.29
N CYS A 126 -21.90 -16.16 -31.61
CA CYS A 126 -21.72 -14.89 -32.34
C CYS A 126 -22.56 -14.87 -33.61
N SER A 127 -22.95 -13.67 -34.06
CA SER A 127 -23.81 -13.48 -35.23
C SER A 127 -23.43 -12.22 -36.00
N TRP A 128 -23.41 -12.30 -37.33
CA TRP A 128 -23.13 -11.16 -38.20
C TRP A 128 -23.97 -11.23 -39.49
N PRO A 129 -24.26 -10.09 -40.14
CA PRO A 129 -24.97 -10.09 -41.42
C PRO A 129 -24.17 -10.83 -42.50
N THR A 130 -24.85 -11.63 -43.32
CA THR A 130 -24.25 -12.42 -44.41
C THR A 130 -23.50 -11.58 -45.44
N GLN A 131 -23.88 -10.31 -45.62
CA GLN A 131 -23.29 -9.39 -46.60
C GLN A 131 -22.17 -8.48 -46.04
N PHE A 132 -21.65 -8.75 -44.84
CA PHE A 132 -20.48 -8.04 -44.29
C PHE A 132 -19.17 -8.62 -44.83
N ASP A 133 -18.13 -7.80 -44.94
CA ASP A 133 -16.82 -8.27 -45.42
C ASP A 133 -16.00 -8.95 -44.32
N LYS A 134 -14.83 -9.51 -44.66
CA LYS A 134 -14.00 -10.22 -43.67
C LYS A 134 -13.54 -9.29 -42.53
N SER A 135 -13.22 -8.03 -42.82
CA SER A 135 -12.76 -7.06 -41.82
C SER A 135 -13.89 -6.69 -40.86
N ASP A 136 -15.10 -6.44 -41.37
CA ASP A 136 -16.30 -6.21 -40.55
C ASP A 136 -16.58 -7.42 -39.64
N ILE A 137 -16.44 -8.63 -40.18
CA ILE A 137 -16.70 -9.89 -39.46
C ILE A 137 -15.66 -10.13 -38.37
N ASP A 138 -14.39 -9.91 -38.65
CA ASP A 138 -13.33 -10.15 -37.66
C ASP A 138 -13.34 -9.08 -36.54
N ASP A 139 -13.72 -7.82 -36.84
CA ASP A 139 -14.03 -6.81 -35.81
C ASP A 139 -15.20 -7.21 -34.91
N ILE A 140 -16.33 -7.67 -35.49
CA ILE A 140 -17.48 -8.17 -34.72
C ILE A 140 -17.04 -9.28 -33.74
N LYS A 141 -16.22 -10.24 -34.20
CA LYS A 141 -15.75 -11.35 -33.37
C LYS A 141 -14.84 -10.88 -32.23
N GLN A 142 -14.00 -9.88 -32.47
CA GLN A 142 -13.00 -9.42 -31.51
C GLN A 142 -13.57 -8.41 -30.49
N ASN A 143 -14.47 -7.52 -30.93
CA ASN A 143 -14.89 -6.35 -30.15
C ASN A 143 -16.37 -6.35 -29.74
N LEU A 144 -17.25 -7.14 -30.39
CA LEU A 144 -18.70 -7.14 -30.10
C LEU A 144 -19.23 -8.49 -29.59
N CYS A 145 -18.70 -9.61 -30.07
CA CYS A 145 -19.00 -10.96 -29.57
C CYS A 145 -18.07 -11.31 -28.39
N VAL A 146 -18.23 -10.58 -27.28
CA VAL A 146 -17.38 -10.68 -26.10
C VAL A 146 -18.15 -11.13 -24.85
N LEU A 147 -17.51 -11.95 -24.02
CA LEU A 147 -17.95 -12.27 -22.67
C LEU A 147 -17.06 -11.51 -21.68
N ASN A 148 -17.63 -10.47 -21.07
CA ASN A 148 -17.01 -9.78 -19.95
C ASN A 148 -17.38 -10.53 -18.66
N LEU A 149 -16.37 -11.00 -17.93
CA LEU A 149 -16.53 -11.45 -16.55
C LEU A 149 -16.02 -10.33 -15.64
N LEU A 150 -16.93 -9.75 -14.86
CA LEU A 150 -16.62 -8.75 -13.85
C LEU A 150 -16.21 -9.43 -12.54
N ASN A 151 -15.30 -8.76 -11.84
CA ASN A 151 -14.87 -9.14 -10.50
C ASN A 151 -15.81 -8.48 -9.48
N GLY A 152 -16.48 -9.30 -8.69
CA GLY A 152 -17.19 -8.88 -7.49
C GLY A 152 -16.74 -9.71 -6.29
N VAL A 153 -17.19 -9.32 -5.11
CA VAL A 153 -16.99 -10.07 -3.87
C VAL A 153 -18.39 -10.37 -3.31
N PRO A 154 -18.68 -11.59 -2.77
CA PRO A 154 -20.05 -12.08 -2.56
C PRO A 154 -21.04 -11.15 -1.85
N ASN A 155 -20.59 -10.36 -0.87
CA ASN A 155 -21.44 -9.48 -0.06
C ASN A 155 -22.10 -8.33 -0.87
N TYR A 156 -21.50 -7.97 -2.01
CA TYR A 156 -21.78 -6.74 -2.75
C TYR A 156 -23.13 -6.79 -3.49
N GLN A 157 -23.71 -7.99 -3.65
CA GLN A 157 -25.02 -8.21 -4.25
C GLN A 157 -26.19 -7.61 -3.44
N THR A 158 -25.94 -7.03 -2.26
CA THR A 158 -26.99 -6.44 -1.40
C THR A 158 -26.94 -4.92 -1.22
N ASP A 159 -25.79 -4.26 -1.43
CA ASP A 159 -25.64 -2.81 -1.21
C ASP A 159 -25.10 -2.04 -2.43
N GLY A 160 -24.79 -2.75 -3.53
CA GLY A 160 -24.58 -2.13 -4.84
C GLY A 160 -23.23 -1.43 -5.03
N SER A 161 -22.28 -1.58 -4.10
CA SER A 161 -20.87 -1.26 -4.38
C SER A 161 -20.32 -2.20 -5.46
N PHE A 162 -19.24 -1.76 -6.11
CA PHE A 162 -18.60 -2.46 -7.21
C PHE A 162 -17.11 -2.16 -7.18
N CYS A 163 -16.27 -3.10 -7.64
CA CYS A 163 -14.84 -2.85 -7.79
C CYS A 163 -14.64 -1.56 -8.62
N LYS A 164 -13.94 -0.59 -8.05
CA LYS A 164 -13.84 0.77 -8.58
C LYS A 164 -12.39 1.01 -8.99
N ASN A 165 -12.18 1.17 -10.30
CA ASN A 165 -10.87 1.42 -10.93
C ASN A 165 -9.76 0.39 -10.64
N GLY A 166 -10.12 -0.80 -10.15
CA GLY A 166 -9.17 -1.87 -9.79
C GLY A 166 -9.01 -2.12 -8.28
N ILE A 167 -9.86 -1.57 -7.41
CA ILE A 167 -9.84 -1.84 -5.96
C ILE A 167 -11.21 -2.40 -5.51
N SER A 168 -11.21 -3.35 -4.56
CA SER A 168 -12.39 -3.78 -3.82
C SER A 168 -12.40 -3.27 -2.37
N ASP A 169 -13.60 -3.03 -1.83
CA ASP A 169 -13.84 -2.59 -0.44
C ASP A 169 -13.45 -3.66 0.61
N GLU A 170 -13.17 -4.90 0.20
CA GLU A 170 -12.67 -6.00 1.06
C GLU A 170 -11.15 -6.22 0.91
N GLY A 171 -10.41 -5.26 0.37
CA GLY A 171 -8.94 -5.29 0.42
C GLY A 171 -8.25 -6.21 -0.58
N LEU A 172 -8.79 -6.38 -1.78
CA LEU A 172 -8.03 -6.89 -2.93
C LEU A 172 -7.82 -5.78 -3.97
N VAL A 173 -6.58 -5.66 -4.44
CA VAL A 173 -6.20 -4.79 -5.57
C VAL A 173 -6.08 -5.64 -6.81
N PHE A 174 -6.59 -5.15 -7.94
CA PHE A 174 -6.44 -5.75 -9.26
C PHE A 174 -5.39 -4.97 -10.04
N THR A 175 -4.34 -5.64 -10.51
CA THR A 175 -3.23 -5.00 -11.26
C THR A 175 -3.70 -4.37 -12.57
N SER A 176 -4.82 -4.89 -13.10
CA SER A 176 -5.57 -4.33 -14.22
C SER A 176 -6.50 -3.20 -13.77
N LYS A 177 -6.45 -2.05 -14.45
CA LYS A 177 -7.43 -0.93 -14.31
C LYS A 177 -8.88 -1.33 -14.67
N LYS A 178 -9.10 -2.57 -15.15
CA LYS A 178 -10.42 -3.19 -15.36
C LYS A 178 -10.67 -4.23 -14.26
N CYS A 179 -11.80 -4.08 -13.58
CA CYS A 179 -12.35 -5.04 -12.62
C CYS A 179 -12.96 -6.27 -13.30
N GLY A 180 -12.17 -7.01 -14.07
CA GLY A 180 -12.64 -8.16 -14.84
C GLY A 180 -11.74 -8.56 -16.00
N ILE A 181 -12.09 -9.69 -16.60
CA ILE A 181 -11.46 -10.26 -17.80
C ILE A 181 -12.47 -10.35 -18.95
N VAL A 182 -11.95 -10.43 -20.18
CA VAL A 182 -12.77 -10.40 -21.40
C VAL A 182 -12.32 -11.50 -22.36
N PHE A 183 -13.20 -12.47 -22.61
CA PHE A 183 -13.04 -13.41 -23.72
C PHE A 183 -13.71 -12.83 -24.97
N ASN A 184 -13.10 -12.97 -26.15
CA ASN A 184 -13.75 -12.65 -27.42
C ASN A 184 -13.92 -13.89 -28.31
N HIS A 185 -14.81 -13.83 -29.30
CA HIS A 185 -15.12 -14.99 -30.14
C HIS A 185 -13.95 -15.44 -31.02
N ALA A 186 -13.03 -14.54 -31.39
CA ALA A 186 -11.90 -14.89 -32.23
C ALA A 186 -10.82 -15.73 -31.50
N ASN A 187 -10.67 -15.54 -30.18
CA ASN A 187 -9.61 -16.18 -29.39
C ASN A 187 -10.10 -16.89 -28.11
N TRP A 188 -11.38 -17.27 -28.02
CA TRP A 188 -12.02 -17.80 -26.80
C TRP A 188 -11.28 -18.97 -26.09
N THR A 189 -10.42 -19.70 -26.79
CA THR A 189 -9.56 -20.77 -26.26
C THR A 189 -8.31 -20.29 -25.53
N GLU A 190 -7.97 -19.00 -25.59
CA GLU A 190 -6.81 -18.43 -24.91
C GLU A 190 -7.15 -18.16 -23.44
N THR A 191 -6.39 -18.80 -22.53
CA THR A 191 -6.45 -18.57 -21.08
C THR A 191 -6.32 -17.08 -20.78
N GLN A 192 -7.30 -16.53 -20.05
CA GLN A 192 -7.27 -15.16 -19.54
C GLN A 192 -6.81 -15.18 -18.09
N TYR A 193 -6.26 -14.07 -17.60
CA TYR A 193 -5.71 -13.97 -16.26
C TYR A 193 -6.39 -12.86 -15.46
N VAL A 194 -6.84 -13.18 -14.24
CA VAL A 194 -7.28 -12.18 -13.26
C VAL A 194 -6.09 -11.88 -12.36
N ASP A 195 -5.40 -10.77 -12.65
CA ASP A 195 -4.26 -10.32 -11.84
C ASP A 195 -4.77 -9.65 -10.56
N ILE A 196 -4.40 -10.22 -9.41
CA ILE A 196 -4.73 -9.71 -8.07
C ILE A 196 -3.47 -9.46 -7.23
N THR A 197 -3.59 -8.65 -6.19
CA THR A 197 -2.57 -8.38 -5.18
C THR A 197 -3.26 -8.16 -3.84
N GLY A 198 -2.78 -8.83 -2.79
CA GLY A 198 -3.16 -8.52 -1.41
C GLY A 198 -2.33 -7.33 -0.93
N PRO A 199 -2.89 -6.16 -0.60
CA PRO A 199 -2.13 -5.05 -0.05
C PRO A 199 -1.80 -5.30 1.43
N SER A 200 -0.60 -4.93 1.88
CA SER A 200 -0.33 -4.79 3.33
C SER A 200 -1.10 -3.59 3.89
N ASN A 201 -1.60 -3.73 5.13
CA ASN A 201 -2.17 -2.62 5.89
C ASN A 201 -1.16 -1.95 6.86
N GLY A 202 0.06 -2.50 6.98
CA GLY A 202 1.10 -2.02 7.91
C GLY A 202 0.86 -2.36 9.38
N GLN A 203 -0.13 -3.20 9.68
CA GLN A 203 -0.56 -3.64 11.01
C GLN A 203 -0.45 -5.16 11.11
N ILE A 204 -0.02 -5.67 12.26
CA ILE A 204 0.06 -7.10 12.53
C ILE A 204 -1.32 -7.60 12.97
N ASN A 205 -1.74 -8.74 12.44
CA ASN A 205 -3.06 -9.34 12.53
C ASN A 205 -2.96 -10.75 13.12
N SER A 206 -3.97 -11.21 13.86
CA SER A 206 -3.91 -12.52 14.54
C SER A 206 -4.34 -13.69 13.66
N GLU A 207 -4.97 -13.39 12.52
CA GLU A 207 -5.55 -14.34 11.57
C GLU A 207 -5.32 -13.79 10.16
N ASP A 208 -5.16 -14.68 9.18
CA ASP A 208 -4.97 -14.31 7.77
C ASP A 208 -6.20 -13.58 7.21
N GLY A 209 -5.98 -12.62 6.31
CA GLY A 209 -7.07 -11.98 5.57
C GLY A 209 -7.75 -12.99 4.64
N ILE A 210 -9.07 -13.16 4.73
CA ILE A 210 -9.83 -14.05 3.83
C ILE A 210 -10.81 -13.23 2.99
N VAL A 211 -10.54 -13.14 1.69
CA VAL A 211 -11.40 -12.43 0.72
C VAL A 211 -11.94 -13.43 -0.29
N TYR A 212 -13.22 -13.32 -0.64
CA TYR A 212 -13.84 -14.21 -1.62
C TYR A 212 -14.03 -13.50 -2.97
N LEU A 213 -13.32 -13.92 -4.01
CA LEU A 213 -13.45 -13.39 -5.37
C LEU A 213 -14.54 -14.15 -6.14
N ARG A 214 -15.63 -13.46 -6.47
CA ARG A 214 -16.70 -13.96 -7.35
C ARG A 214 -16.56 -13.37 -8.75
N LEU A 215 -16.25 -14.22 -9.73
CA LEU A 215 -16.37 -13.88 -11.15
C LEU A 215 -17.82 -14.06 -11.60
N TYR A 216 -18.40 -13.04 -12.22
CA TYR A 216 -19.78 -13.06 -12.74
C TYR A 216 -19.92 -12.19 -13.99
N ASN A 217 -21.02 -12.31 -14.74
CA ASN A 217 -21.34 -11.30 -15.75
C ASN A 217 -22.62 -10.51 -15.43
N ASP A 218 -22.51 -9.19 -15.54
CA ASP A 218 -23.62 -8.25 -15.39
C ASP A 218 -24.56 -8.38 -16.62
N PRO A 219 -25.83 -8.81 -16.44
CA PRO A 219 -26.77 -9.02 -17.54
C PRO A 219 -27.27 -7.71 -18.17
N ASP A 220 -27.26 -6.60 -17.42
CA ASP A 220 -27.76 -5.29 -17.89
C ASP A 220 -26.68 -4.51 -18.68
N ARG A 221 -25.39 -4.86 -18.50
CA ARG A 221 -24.29 -4.38 -19.36
C ARG A 221 -24.10 -5.18 -20.65
N VAL A 222 -24.85 -6.26 -20.89
CA VAL A 222 -24.79 -6.98 -22.16
C VAL A 222 -25.48 -6.16 -23.26
N LEU A 223 -24.72 -5.76 -24.28
CA LEU A 223 -25.23 -5.00 -25.43
C LEU A 223 -26.44 -5.71 -26.08
N PRO A 224 -27.44 -4.97 -26.61
CA PRO A 224 -28.79 -5.49 -26.89
C PRO A 224 -28.90 -6.35 -28.18
N GLN A 225 -27.98 -7.30 -28.39
CA GLN A 225 -28.08 -8.35 -29.40
C GLN A 225 -28.38 -9.69 -28.74
N SER A 226 -29.53 -10.26 -29.08
CA SER A 226 -30.28 -11.27 -28.30
C SER A 226 -29.66 -12.68 -28.20
N TYR A 227 -28.38 -12.85 -28.55
CA TYR A 227 -27.77 -14.15 -28.85
C TYR A 227 -26.73 -14.61 -27.81
N LEU A 228 -26.15 -13.69 -27.03
CA LEU A 228 -25.29 -14.03 -25.89
C LEU A 228 -26.08 -14.47 -24.62
N LYS A 229 -27.41 -14.61 -24.71
CA LYS A 229 -28.29 -15.10 -23.63
C LYS A 229 -27.86 -16.44 -23.02
N VAL A 230 -27.13 -17.26 -23.77
CA VAL A 230 -26.53 -18.50 -23.28
C VAL A 230 -25.64 -18.24 -22.07
N TRP A 231 -24.92 -17.11 -22.06
CA TRP A 231 -23.94 -16.78 -21.02
C TRP A 231 -24.46 -15.78 -19.97
N THR A 232 -25.68 -15.24 -20.08
CA THR A 232 -26.16 -14.18 -19.16
C THR A 232 -26.51 -14.71 -17.77
N GLY A 233 -26.03 -14.03 -16.73
CA GLY A 233 -26.34 -14.37 -15.33
C GLY A 233 -25.54 -15.57 -14.81
N ILE A 234 -24.34 -15.79 -15.35
CA ILE A 234 -23.43 -16.80 -14.83
C ILE A 234 -22.69 -16.23 -13.62
N HIS A 235 -22.66 -17.02 -12.57
CA HIS A 235 -21.76 -16.86 -11.43
C HIS A 235 -20.83 -18.08 -11.40
N LEU A 236 -19.54 -17.84 -11.21
CA LEU A 236 -18.59 -18.89 -10.84
C LEU A 236 -18.70 -19.23 -9.34
N ILE A 237 -18.07 -20.33 -8.96
CA ILE A 237 -17.83 -20.65 -7.54
C ILE A 237 -16.91 -19.57 -6.97
N ASP A 238 -17.17 -19.15 -5.74
CA ASP A 238 -16.38 -18.14 -5.05
C ASP A 238 -14.94 -18.66 -4.83
N ILE A 239 -13.98 -17.92 -5.36
CA ILE A 239 -12.55 -18.21 -5.22
C ILE A 239 -12.11 -17.64 -3.88
N LYS A 240 -11.71 -18.49 -2.94
CA LYS A 240 -11.14 -18.04 -1.67
C LYS A 240 -9.71 -17.53 -1.92
N VAL A 241 -9.40 -16.32 -1.47
CA VAL A 241 -8.03 -15.79 -1.42
C VAL A 241 -7.67 -15.62 0.05
N VAL A 242 -6.61 -16.29 0.48
CA VAL A 242 -5.99 -16.12 1.80
C VAL A 242 -4.78 -15.21 1.63
N ILE A 243 -4.76 -14.13 2.40
CA ILE A 243 -3.69 -13.14 2.44
C ILE A 243 -2.95 -13.32 3.77
N HIS A 244 -1.76 -13.92 3.71
CA HIS A 244 -0.88 -14.08 4.86
C HIS A 244 -0.23 -12.75 5.24
N ASP A 245 -0.38 -12.38 6.51
CA ASP A 245 0.32 -11.27 7.16
C ASP A 245 1.84 -11.43 7.02
N THR A 246 2.50 -10.35 6.62
CA THR A 246 3.95 -10.25 6.47
C THR A 246 4.59 -9.23 7.41
N ASP A 247 3.78 -8.38 8.05
CA ASP A 247 4.23 -7.30 8.90
C ASP A 247 4.77 -7.79 10.26
N GLU A 248 4.47 -9.03 10.69
CA GLU A 248 5.13 -9.64 11.87
C GLU A 248 6.67 -9.62 11.75
N ALA A 249 7.21 -9.81 10.55
CA ALA A 249 8.66 -9.75 10.30
C ALA A 249 9.28 -8.38 10.66
N THR A 250 8.47 -7.32 10.59
CA THR A 250 8.85 -5.93 10.90
C THR A 250 8.74 -5.59 12.39
N LEU A 251 8.24 -6.49 13.23
CA LEU A 251 8.04 -6.24 14.65
C LEU A 251 9.37 -5.99 15.38
N GLY A 252 9.41 -4.87 16.13
CA GLY A 252 10.63 -4.40 16.80
C GLY A 252 11.74 -3.94 15.85
N LYS A 253 11.49 -3.82 14.54
CA LYS A 253 12.48 -3.38 13.56
C LYS A 253 12.41 -1.88 13.37
N GLU A 254 13.55 -1.24 13.57
CA GLU A 254 13.70 0.21 13.52
C GLU A 254 15.16 0.51 13.21
N CYS A 255 15.40 1.48 12.33
CA CYS A 255 16.65 2.20 12.25
C CYS A 255 16.41 3.60 12.81
N TYR A 256 17.32 4.12 13.64
CA TYR A 256 17.20 5.50 14.10
C TYR A 256 18.53 6.22 14.19
N ALA A 257 18.42 7.54 14.20
CA ALA A 257 19.44 8.52 14.53
C ALA A 257 18.82 9.48 15.56
N GLN A 258 19.40 9.59 16.76
CA GLN A 258 18.86 10.38 17.87
C GLN A 258 19.91 11.39 18.36
N ASN A 259 19.51 12.64 18.58
CA ASN A 259 20.32 13.72 19.15
C ASN A 259 21.67 13.93 18.44
N ASP A 260 22.82 13.65 19.09
CA ASP A 260 24.16 13.99 18.59
C ASP A 260 24.77 12.96 17.60
N PRO A 261 24.06 12.69 16.50
CA PRO A 261 23.40 11.41 16.18
C PRO A 261 24.05 10.13 16.75
N HIS A 262 23.41 9.58 17.80
CA HIS A 262 23.48 8.17 18.17
C HIS A 262 22.72 7.32 17.14
N MET A 263 23.39 6.33 16.54
CA MET A 263 22.81 5.53 15.45
C MET A 263 22.46 4.10 15.87
N ARG A 264 21.36 3.55 15.35
CA ARG A 264 20.99 2.11 15.45
C ARG A 264 20.60 1.56 14.08
N THR A 265 21.18 0.41 13.68
CA THR A 265 20.77 -0.30 12.45
C THR A 265 19.49 -1.11 12.64
N PHE A 266 18.82 -1.50 11.54
CA PHE A 266 17.74 -2.50 11.57
C PHE A 266 18.18 -3.81 12.24
N GLY A 267 19.44 -4.21 12.01
CA GLY A 267 20.12 -5.34 12.65
C GLY A 267 20.47 -5.13 14.14
N GLN A 268 20.04 -4.02 14.75
CA GLN A 268 20.22 -3.64 16.17
C GLN A 268 21.63 -3.20 16.57
N ARG A 269 22.52 -2.89 15.60
CA ARG A 269 23.86 -2.39 15.87
C ARG A 269 23.83 -0.91 16.26
N LYS A 270 24.12 -0.61 17.53
CA LYS A 270 24.38 0.76 18.01
C LYS A 270 25.79 1.23 17.63
N TYR A 271 25.96 2.51 17.26
CA TYR A 271 27.27 3.15 17.05
C TYR A 271 27.17 4.69 16.99
N GLU A 272 28.30 5.35 17.26
CA GLU A 272 28.41 6.78 17.47
C GLU A 272 28.96 7.48 16.22
N LEU A 273 28.13 8.26 15.51
CA LEU A 273 28.48 8.90 14.22
C LEU A 273 29.36 10.15 14.39
N GLN A 274 29.09 10.96 15.41
CA GLN A 274 29.88 12.13 15.82
C GLN A 274 31.31 11.77 16.29
N ASN A 275 31.52 10.58 16.85
CA ASN A 275 32.80 10.12 17.38
C ASN A 275 33.77 9.52 16.33
N VAL A 276 33.38 9.42 15.06
CA VAL A 276 34.15 8.69 14.04
C VAL A 276 35.34 9.52 13.52
N LYS A 277 36.57 9.12 13.88
CA LYS A 277 37.78 9.91 13.59
C LYS A 277 38.02 10.18 12.10
N GLY A 278 38.14 11.47 11.77
CA GLY A 278 38.34 11.96 10.40
C GLY A 278 37.10 11.84 9.52
N VAL A 279 35.91 11.84 10.11
CA VAL A 279 34.63 12.11 9.45
C VAL A 279 34.30 13.60 9.64
N THR A 280 33.63 14.21 8.68
CA THR A 280 33.34 15.66 8.63
C THR A 280 31.91 15.88 8.17
N ALA A 281 31.30 17.02 8.52
CA ALA A 281 29.99 17.40 7.99
C ALA A 281 29.93 17.37 6.44
N GLY A 282 28.73 17.22 5.89
CA GLY A 282 28.46 17.12 4.45
C GLY A 282 27.12 16.45 4.21
N GLU A 283 26.74 16.27 2.94
CA GLU A 283 25.58 15.44 2.62
C GLU A 283 25.88 13.97 2.85
N TYR A 284 24.89 13.30 3.41
CA TYR A 284 24.71 11.88 3.32
C TYR A 284 23.17 11.61 3.37
N ILE A 285 22.66 10.60 2.64
CA ILE A 285 21.25 10.11 2.64
C ILE A 285 20.96 8.85 3.54
N MET A 286 20.36 9.02 4.74
CA MET A 286 20.37 8.10 5.92
C MET A 286 20.15 6.59 5.69
N TYR A 287 18.89 6.26 5.46
CA TYR A 287 18.38 5.04 4.90
C TYR A 287 18.30 5.29 3.42
N GLU A 288 18.67 4.30 2.64
CA GLU A 288 18.36 4.29 1.22
C GLU A 288 18.38 2.83 0.78
N HIS A 289 17.87 2.62 -0.42
CA HIS A 289 18.58 1.76 -1.35
C HIS A 289 19.98 2.38 -1.70
N LYS A 290 20.90 2.44 -0.71
CA LYS A 290 22.37 2.77 -0.74
C LYS A 290 22.89 4.22 -0.42
N THR A 291 23.01 4.65 0.87
CA THR A 291 23.34 6.03 1.45
C THR A 291 23.94 6.01 2.92
N LEU A 292 23.87 7.07 3.77
CA LEU A 292 24.20 7.28 5.25
C LEU A 292 23.62 8.66 5.73
N PRO A 293 23.57 9.17 6.98
CA PRO A 293 23.27 10.57 7.31
C PRO A 293 24.48 11.40 7.80
N LEU A 294 24.32 12.73 7.78
CA LEU A 294 24.60 13.59 8.94
C LEU A 294 23.63 14.78 8.90
N GLN A 295 22.96 15.07 10.02
CA GLN A 295 21.65 15.76 9.98
C GLN A 295 21.71 17.26 10.27
N CYS A 296 21.52 18.06 9.22
CA CYS A 296 20.90 19.39 9.28
C CYS A 296 19.74 19.53 8.28
N GLY A 297 19.28 18.42 7.69
CA GLY A 297 18.14 18.35 6.79
C GLY A 297 17.75 16.88 6.56
N VAL A 298 16.52 16.65 6.09
CA VAL A 298 16.00 15.34 5.72
C VAL A 298 15.52 15.41 4.27
N ALA A 299 16.09 14.58 3.41
CA ALA A 299 15.63 14.40 2.04
C ALA A 299 15.13 12.97 1.85
N VAL A 300 13.87 12.83 1.41
CA VAL A 300 13.22 11.54 1.15
C VAL A 300 12.70 11.54 -0.28
N ARG A 301 13.05 10.50 -1.04
CA ARG A 301 12.71 10.37 -2.46
C ARG A 301 12.05 9.03 -2.75
N SER A 302 10.99 9.04 -3.55
CA SER A 302 10.31 7.88 -4.10
C SER A 302 9.88 8.18 -5.53
N GLY A 303 10.33 7.39 -6.50
CA GLY A 303 10.11 7.69 -7.93
C GLY A 303 10.66 9.07 -8.32
N ASP A 304 9.79 9.92 -8.86
CA ASP A 304 10.08 11.34 -9.15
C ASP A 304 9.63 12.29 -8.02
N SER A 305 8.91 11.79 -7.01
CA SER A 305 8.53 12.55 -5.82
C SER A 305 9.72 12.69 -4.87
N LEU A 306 9.92 13.94 -4.43
CA LEU A 306 11.00 14.35 -3.55
C LEU A 306 10.42 15.30 -2.51
N PHE A 307 10.63 14.97 -1.24
CA PHE A 307 10.41 15.85 -0.10
C PHE A 307 11.75 16.19 0.54
N VAL A 308 11.99 17.47 0.82
CA VAL A 308 13.22 17.93 1.49
C VAL A 308 12.87 18.97 2.55
N THR A 309 13.24 18.69 3.81
CA THR A 309 13.54 19.72 4.79
C THR A 309 15.03 20.02 4.75
N ASN A 310 15.38 21.28 4.51
CA ASN A 310 16.74 21.76 4.64
C ASN A 310 16.78 22.80 5.76
N PHE A 311 17.57 22.54 6.80
CA PHE A 311 17.90 23.48 7.86
C PHE A 311 19.40 23.82 7.89
N CYS A 312 20.18 23.30 6.93
CA CYS A 312 21.62 23.51 6.81
C CYS A 312 21.94 24.92 6.33
N GLU A 313 22.86 25.59 7.04
CA GLU A 313 23.41 26.88 6.62
C GLU A 313 24.50 26.72 5.55
N THR A 314 24.70 27.75 4.74
CA THR A 314 25.79 27.86 3.75
C THR A 314 26.57 29.15 3.95
N GLU A 315 27.86 29.16 3.57
CA GLU A 315 28.80 30.19 3.99
C GLU A 315 28.52 31.63 3.49
N LEU A 316 29.01 32.58 4.28
CA LEU A 316 28.91 34.02 4.05
C LEU A 316 29.71 34.46 2.81
N THR A 317 29.01 34.82 1.74
CA THR A 317 29.59 35.63 0.66
C THR A 317 29.22 37.11 0.84
N ASN A 318 30.24 37.97 0.93
CA ASN A 318 30.12 39.43 1.03
C ASN A 318 29.27 39.98 2.21
N GLY A 319 29.05 39.20 3.26
CA GLY A 319 28.35 39.65 4.48
C GLY A 319 26.82 39.74 4.36
N GLU A 320 26.24 39.47 3.19
CA GLU A 320 24.80 39.18 3.10
C GLU A 320 24.51 37.76 3.58
N ARG A 321 23.38 37.60 4.25
CA ARG A 321 23.08 36.40 5.02
C ARG A 321 21.96 35.60 4.37
N ARG A 322 22.34 34.75 3.42
CA ARG A 322 21.42 33.86 2.69
C ARG A 322 21.25 32.55 3.45
N THR A 323 20.04 32.29 3.94
CA THR A 323 19.65 30.97 4.42
C THR A 323 19.20 30.12 3.24
N ASN A 324 19.87 28.98 3.05
CA ASN A 324 19.41 27.93 2.15
C ASN A 324 18.37 27.02 2.81
N ASN A 325 17.85 27.41 3.98
CA ASN A 325 16.83 26.70 4.71
C ASN A 325 15.48 26.80 3.97
N TYR A 326 14.95 25.66 3.56
CA TYR A 326 13.67 25.54 2.88
C TYR A 326 13.00 24.22 3.27
N ILE A 327 11.66 24.22 3.30
CA ILE A 327 10.87 22.99 3.11
C ILE A 327 10.32 23.02 1.68
N ILE A 328 10.48 21.93 0.95
CA ILE A 328 9.88 21.74 -0.39
C ILE A 328 9.41 20.30 -0.58
N GLN A 329 8.24 20.17 -1.19
CA GLN A 329 7.74 18.94 -1.77
C GLN A 329 7.60 19.18 -3.28
N ARG A 330 8.33 18.40 -4.11
CA ARG A 330 8.42 18.59 -5.56
C ARG A 330 7.12 18.19 -6.27
N LEU A 331 6.47 17.14 -5.77
CA LEU A 331 5.18 16.61 -6.20
C LEU A 331 4.33 16.32 -4.96
N CYS A 332 3.13 16.90 -4.88
CA CYS A 332 2.13 16.52 -3.87
C CYS A 332 1.05 15.64 -4.52
N ASP A 333 1.48 14.53 -5.10
CA ASP A 333 0.61 13.40 -5.39
C ASP A 333 0.88 12.28 -4.37
N ASP A 334 -0.17 11.87 -3.67
CA ASP A 334 -0.13 10.85 -2.62
C ASP A 334 0.22 9.45 -3.19
N GLN A 335 0.25 9.32 -4.52
CA GLN A 335 0.59 8.10 -5.26
C GLN A 335 2.03 7.63 -5.07
N ASN A 336 2.95 8.54 -4.71
CA ASN A 336 4.39 8.26 -4.69
C ASN A 336 5.05 8.48 -3.33
N LEU A 337 4.53 9.39 -2.50
CA LEU A 337 5.07 9.71 -1.16
C LEU A 337 4.04 10.57 -0.40
N ILE A 338 3.52 10.07 0.73
CA ILE A 338 2.59 10.81 1.60
C ILE A 338 3.40 11.58 2.66
N VAL A 339 2.99 12.81 3.00
CA VAL A 339 3.59 13.63 4.06
C VAL A 339 2.52 14.15 5.02
N GLU A 340 2.67 13.85 6.30
CA GLU A 340 1.87 14.36 7.41
C GLU A 340 2.74 15.35 8.23
N GLU A 341 2.41 16.65 8.23
CA GLU A 341 3.07 17.70 9.05
C GLU A 341 2.20 18.01 10.29
N THR A 342 2.67 17.59 11.47
CA THR A 342 1.98 17.79 12.75
C THR A 342 2.85 18.65 13.67
N GLY A 343 2.69 19.97 13.56
CA GLY A 343 3.43 20.96 14.35
C GLY A 343 4.90 21.03 13.93
N ASP A 344 5.77 20.37 14.68
CA ASP A 344 7.21 20.28 14.45
C ASP A 344 7.67 18.87 13.99
N LYS A 345 6.72 17.92 13.90
CA LYS A 345 6.93 16.53 13.49
C LYS A 345 6.47 16.28 12.06
N PHE A 346 7.18 15.41 11.36
CA PHE A 346 6.91 14.99 10.00
C PHE A 346 6.89 13.47 9.91
N LYS A 347 5.77 12.90 9.47
CA LYS A 347 5.62 11.48 9.15
C LYS A 347 5.50 11.33 7.64
N ILE A 348 6.39 10.54 7.06
CA ILE A 348 6.47 10.28 5.62
C ILE A 348 6.22 8.80 5.39
N ILE A 349 5.30 8.48 4.49
CA ILE A 349 4.94 7.11 4.14
C ILE A 349 5.31 6.86 2.68
N LEU A 350 6.11 5.83 2.43
CA LEU A 350 6.52 5.39 1.10
C LEU A 350 5.51 4.37 0.53
N PRO A 351 5.42 4.19 -0.82
CA PRO A 351 4.49 3.23 -1.43
C PRO A 351 4.78 1.76 -1.10
N THR A 352 5.94 1.49 -0.50
CA THR A 352 6.33 0.20 0.07
C THR A 352 5.71 -0.07 1.44
N GLY A 353 5.06 0.91 2.08
CA GLY A 353 4.65 0.89 3.48
C GLY A 353 5.73 1.34 4.47
N THR A 354 6.96 1.59 4.01
CA THR A 354 8.07 2.09 4.84
C THR A 354 7.72 3.46 5.41
N LYS A 355 7.85 3.64 6.72
CA LYS A 355 7.59 4.93 7.40
C LYS A 355 8.90 5.61 7.81
N VAL A 356 9.03 6.90 7.53
CA VAL A 356 10.11 7.78 8.03
C VAL A 356 9.48 8.86 8.90
N LEU A 357 9.81 8.86 10.19
CA LEU A 357 9.33 9.82 11.18
C LEU A 357 10.51 10.68 11.64
N PHE A 358 10.36 12.00 11.65
CA PHE A 358 11.34 12.90 12.24
C PHE A 358 10.70 14.13 12.89
N SER A 359 11.39 14.72 13.88
CA SER A 359 11.00 15.98 14.53
C SER A 359 12.16 16.98 14.53
N HIS A 360 11.82 18.27 14.63
CA HIS A 360 12.82 19.34 14.66
C HIS A 360 12.46 20.44 15.68
N THR A 361 13.34 20.71 16.63
CA THR A 361 13.14 21.85 17.54
C THR A 361 13.61 23.15 16.90
N THR A 362 12.93 24.24 17.27
CA THR A 362 13.34 25.62 16.97
C THR A 362 13.67 26.30 18.29
N SER A 363 14.93 26.70 18.51
CA SER A 363 15.35 27.39 19.74
C SER A 363 14.88 28.86 19.80
N ASN A 364 15.11 29.55 20.92
CA ASN A 364 14.73 30.97 21.11
C ASN A 364 15.49 31.94 20.20
N ASP A 365 16.72 31.62 19.81
CA ASP A 365 17.47 32.30 18.75
C ASP A 365 17.09 31.82 17.34
N GLY A 366 16.16 30.85 17.26
CA GLY A 366 15.48 30.33 16.07
C GLY A 366 16.15 29.11 15.41
N LYS A 367 17.13 28.48 16.07
CA LYS A 367 17.98 27.46 15.44
C LYS A 367 17.17 26.18 15.29
N HIS A 368 16.87 25.83 14.04
CA HIS A 368 16.27 24.55 13.68
C HIS A 368 17.29 23.42 13.87
N THR A 369 16.98 22.44 14.71
CA THR A 369 17.81 21.26 14.95
C THR A 369 16.94 20.00 14.87
N ILE A 370 17.29 19.03 14.03
CA ILE A 370 16.62 17.73 13.97
C ILE A 370 16.93 17.00 15.28
N GLN A 371 15.90 16.48 15.95
CA GLN A 371 16.02 15.78 17.23
C GLN A 371 16.18 14.28 17.03
N GLN A 372 15.39 13.71 16.14
CA GLN A 372 15.37 12.28 15.86
C GLN A 372 14.92 12.05 14.41
N ILE A 373 15.47 11.00 13.79
CA ILE A 373 14.85 10.32 12.65
C ILE A 373 14.72 8.84 13.02
N SER A 374 13.51 8.31 13.02
CA SER A 374 13.21 6.87 13.11
C SER A 374 12.62 6.38 11.80
N ILE A 375 13.04 5.19 11.38
CA ILE A 375 12.68 4.59 10.09
C ILE A 375 12.23 3.15 10.36
N PHE A 376 10.98 2.87 10.00
CA PHE A 376 10.31 1.59 10.20
C PHE A 376 10.18 0.88 8.85
N PRO A 377 10.77 -0.32 8.69
CA PRO A 377 10.69 -1.06 7.44
C PRO A 377 9.31 -1.68 7.25
N SER A 378 8.96 -1.91 5.99
CA SER A 378 7.85 -2.77 5.59
C SER A 378 8.32 -4.21 5.33
N SER A 379 7.39 -5.11 4.97
CA SER A 379 7.77 -6.42 4.46
C SER A 379 8.53 -6.36 3.13
N LEU A 380 8.23 -5.39 2.27
CA LEU A 380 8.92 -5.15 0.98
C LEU A 380 10.37 -4.66 1.12
N ASP A 381 10.77 -4.17 2.29
CA ASP A 381 12.17 -3.81 2.58
C ASP A 381 13.09 -5.04 2.77
N LEU A 382 12.54 -6.25 2.92
CA LEU A 382 13.30 -7.45 3.31
C LEU A 382 14.38 -7.82 2.28
N ASP A 383 15.62 -7.89 2.74
CA ASP A 383 16.87 -8.05 1.97
C ASP A 383 17.13 -6.98 0.89
N MET A 384 16.33 -5.90 0.84
CA MET A 384 16.40 -4.82 -0.17
C MET A 384 17.05 -3.51 0.31
N THR A 385 17.21 -3.30 1.64
CA THR A 385 17.75 -2.04 2.19
C THR A 385 19.28 -2.01 2.30
N SER A 386 19.83 -0.79 2.41
CA SER A 386 21.19 -0.57 2.90
C SER A 386 21.40 0.86 3.44
N GLY A 387 22.63 1.37 3.40
CA GLY A 387 23.05 2.62 4.02
C GLY A 387 23.43 2.49 5.51
N LEU A 388 23.36 3.56 6.31
CA LEU A 388 23.74 3.49 7.74
C LEU A 388 22.80 2.58 8.53
N CYS A 389 21.55 2.45 8.08
CA CYS A 389 20.60 1.51 8.66
C CYS A 389 20.98 0.04 8.47
N GLY A 390 22.02 -0.24 7.68
CA GLY A 390 22.40 -1.60 7.29
C GLY A 390 21.36 -2.24 6.36
N SER A 391 21.56 -3.52 6.05
CA SER A 391 20.55 -4.31 5.33
C SER A 391 19.60 -4.98 6.32
N TYR A 392 18.31 -4.82 6.08
CA TYR A 392 17.24 -5.42 6.86
C TYR A 392 17.00 -6.86 6.36
N THR A 393 17.33 -7.85 7.19
CA THR A 393 17.28 -9.29 6.85
C THR A 393 16.25 -10.06 7.70
N GLY A 394 15.33 -9.35 8.34
CA GLY A 394 14.47 -9.85 9.42
C GLY A 394 15.21 -10.18 10.73
N LYS A 395 16.54 -10.33 10.70
CA LYS A 395 17.37 -10.85 11.80
C LYS A 395 18.23 -9.76 12.43
N THR A 396 18.68 -10.03 13.65
CA THR A 396 19.75 -9.25 14.31
C THR A 396 21.06 -9.49 13.57
N ASP A 397 21.74 -8.42 13.19
CA ASP A 397 23.01 -8.42 12.46
C ASP A 397 23.85 -7.22 12.93
N ASP A 398 24.96 -7.52 13.61
CA ASP A 398 25.84 -6.49 14.17
C ASP A 398 26.88 -5.96 13.16
N SER A 399 26.86 -6.48 11.94
CA SER A 399 27.86 -6.21 10.91
C SER A 399 27.65 -4.90 10.15
N LEU A 400 28.71 -4.11 10.05
CA LEU A 400 28.74 -2.83 9.35
C LEU A 400 29.34 -3.04 7.95
N LYS A 401 28.50 -3.19 6.92
CA LYS A 401 28.92 -3.52 5.54
C LYS A 401 29.10 -2.23 4.71
N PRO A 402 30.30 -1.90 4.19
CA PRO A 402 30.57 -0.68 3.42
C PRO A 402 29.78 -0.55 2.09
N ARG A 403 29.75 0.66 1.51
CA ARG A 403 29.10 0.93 0.21
C ARG A 403 29.58 -0.06 -0.85
N ASN A 404 28.64 -0.81 -1.41
CA ASN A 404 28.88 -1.85 -2.43
C ASN A 404 29.84 -2.99 -1.99
N GLN A 405 29.96 -3.28 -0.69
CA GLN A 405 30.76 -4.39 -0.17
C GLN A 405 29.90 -5.37 0.64
N LEU A 406 30.18 -6.67 0.50
CA LEU A 406 29.49 -7.75 1.22
C LEU A 406 30.18 -8.13 2.55
N ILE A 407 31.39 -7.62 2.79
CA ILE A 407 32.23 -7.95 3.95
C ILE A 407 32.10 -6.83 4.98
N ALA A 408 31.98 -7.19 6.25
CA ALA A 408 31.92 -6.25 7.36
C ALA A 408 33.26 -5.51 7.57
N SER A 409 33.20 -4.24 7.95
CA SER A 409 34.37 -3.44 8.33
C SER A 409 34.24 -2.86 9.73
N ASP A 410 35.26 -2.12 10.15
CA ASP A 410 35.13 -1.17 11.26
C ASP A 410 34.17 -0.01 10.92
N ALA A 411 33.72 0.71 11.95
CA ALA A 411 32.79 1.83 11.80
C ALA A 411 33.37 3.02 11.01
N VAL A 412 34.69 3.25 11.02
CA VAL A 412 35.31 4.36 10.28
C VAL A 412 35.28 4.10 8.77
N THR A 413 35.60 2.87 8.37
CA THR A 413 35.53 2.44 6.96
C THR A 413 34.08 2.45 6.46
N PHE A 414 33.14 1.94 7.26
CA PHE A 414 31.70 1.98 6.98
C PHE A 414 31.22 3.43 6.78
N VAL A 415 31.36 4.29 7.80
CA VAL A 415 30.88 5.67 7.81
C VAL A 415 31.55 6.58 6.75
N LYS A 416 32.70 6.19 6.19
CA LYS A 416 33.32 6.91 5.06
C LYS A 416 32.88 6.39 3.70
N SER A 417 32.83 5.07 3.50
CA SER A 417 32.55 4.44 2.19
C SER A 417 31.25 4.91 1.52
N TRP A 418 30.26 5.25 2.34
CA TRP A 418 28.91 5.61 1.95
C TRP A 418 28.65 7.14 2.01
N LYS A 419 29.65 8.01 2.23
CA LYS A 419 29.46 9.49 2.18
C LYS A 419 29.19 9.98 0.76
N VAL A 420 28.35 11.00 0.58
CA VAL A 420 28.17 11.68 -0.73
C VAL A 420 29.32 12.66 -0.95
N GLU A 421 30.01 12.54 -2.08
CA GLU A 421 31.16 13.40 -2.45
C GLU A 421 30.80 14.31 -3.62
N ASN A 422 31.31 15.54 -3.61
CA ASN A 422 30.91 16.65 -4.49
C ASN A 422 31.04 16.37 -6.00
N ASP A 423 31.85 15.39 -6.39
CA ASP A 423 32.08 15.04 -7.80
C ASP A 423 30.94 14.18 -8.41
N ILE A 424 29.94 13.76 -7.61
CA ILE A 424 28.79 12.96 -8.07
C ILE A 424 27.48 13.78 -7.99
N GLN A 425 27.33 14.73 -8.92
CA GLN A 425 26.17 15.65 -9.00
C GLN A 425 24.81 14.92 -9.12
N ASP A 426 24.78 13.69 -9.62
CA ASP A 426 23.55 12.89 -9.80
C ASP A 426 23.03 12.23 -8.50
N LEU A 427 23.75 12.32 -7.37
CA LEU A 427 23.37 11.68 -6.09
C LEU A 427 22.83 12.64 -5.03
N THR A 428 23.01 13.97 -5.17
CA THR A 428 22.52 14.91 -4.15
C THR A 428 20.99 15.02 -4.21
N LEU A 429 20.33 14.89 -3.06
CA LEU A 429 18.89 15.13 -2.93
C LEU A 429 18.58 16.55 -2.44
N PHE A 430 19.60 17.32 -2.03
CA PHE A 430 19.45 18.70 -1.57
C PHE A 430 19.58 19.76 -2.69
N ASP A 431 19.81 19.35 -3.96
CA ASP A 431 19.47 20.19 -5.12
C ASP A 431 18.00 20.00 -5.53
N SER A 432 17.11 20.73 -4.85
CA SER A 432 15.66 20.71 -5.11
C SER A 432 15.24 21.11 -6.54
N GLU A 433 16.08 21.86 -7.28
CA GLU A 433 15.82 22.25 -8.67
C GLU A 433 16.58 21.38 -9.69
N GLY A 434 17.42 20.47 -9.21
CA GLY A 434 18.22 19.56 -9.99
C GLY A 434 17.42 18.56 -10.82
N LYS A 435 18.13 17.96 -11.79
CA LYS A 435 17.63 16.83 -12.58
C LYS A 435 17.79 15.54 -11.79
N LEU A 436 16.74 15.15 -11.07
CA LEU A 436 16.63 13.81 -10.53
C LEU A 436 16.84 12.77 -11.65
N LYS A 437 17.75 11.82 -11.42
CA LYS A 437 17.95 10.67 -12.29
C LYS A 437 16.66 9.84 -12.35
N PRO A 438 16.09 9.52 -13.53
CA PRO A 438 14.86 8.74 -13.64
C PRO A 438 14.94 7.39 -12.91
N THR A 439 13.84 6.99 -12.28
CA THR A 439 13.71 5.73 -11.55
C THR A 439 12.92 4.73 -12.39
N GLU A 440 13.56 3.66 -12.87
CA GLU A 440 12.89 2.58 -13.59
C GLU A 440 12.18 1.64 -12.60
N TYR A 441 11.00 2.04 -12.11
CA TYR A 441 10.15 1.19 -11.28
C TYR A 441 8.65 1.48 -11.51
N SER A 442 7.84 0.43 -11.61
CA SER A 442 6.38 0.53 -11.68
C SER A 442 5.78 0.46 -10.28
N VAL A 443 5.52 1.61 -9.67
CA VAL A 443 4.85 1.72 -8.37
C VAL A 443 3.43 1.15 -8.46
N PRO A 444 2.96 0.32 -7.50
CA PRO A 444 1.54 0.02 -7.34
C PRO A 444 0.74 1.33 -7.13
N GLN A 445 -0.21 1.63 -8.01
CA GLN A 445 -0.98 2.88 -7.94
C GLN A 445 -2.20 2.73 -7.03
N PHE A 446 -2.08 3.15 -5.77
CA PHE A 446 -3.19 3.19 -4.82
C PHE A 446 -4.11 4.41 -5.07
N CYS A 447 -5.40 4.26 -4.75
CA CYS A 447 -6.36 5.37 -4.79
C CYS A 447 -6.53 6.01 -3.41
N THR A 448 -6.83 7.31 -3.37
CA THR A 448 -7.27 7.98 -2.14
C THR A 448 -8.80 8.00 -2.02
N CYS A 449 -9.28 7.84 -0.78
CA CYS A 449 -10.68 7.99 -0.43
C CYS A 449 -10.97 9.48 -0.16
N GLN A 450 -11.98 10.07 -0.81
CA GLN A 450 -12.51 11.36 -0.33
C GLN A 450 -13.37 11.11 0.91
N LEU A 451 -13.02 11.75 2.04
CA LEU A 451 -13.86 11.73 3.23
C LEU A 451 -15.25 12.31 2.91
N PRO A 452 -16.35 11.71 3.40
CA PRO A 452 -17.68 12.20 3.11
C PRO A 452 -17.94 13.58 3.74
N ASP A 453 -18.28 14.56 2.90
CA ASP A 453 -18.70 15.91 3.30
C ASP A 453 -20.01 15.84 4.11
N GLU A 454 -20.09 16.59 5.22
CA GLU A 454 -21.28 16.70 6.07
C GLU A 454 -22.56 17.11 5.28
N HIS A 455 -22.41 17.76 4.13
CA HIS A 455 -23.53 18.13 3.26
C HIS A 455 -24.19 16.97 2.49
N TYR A 456 -23.58 15.78 2.41
CA TYR A 456 -24.11 14.63 1.65
C TYR A 456 -24.07 13.30 2.44
N PRO A 457 -25.02 13.05 3.36
CA PRO A 457 -25.03 11.88 4.25
C PRO A 457 -25.53 10.57 3.57
N HIS A 458 -25.03 10.24 2.38
CA HIS A 458 -25.44 9.07 1.60
C HIS A 458 -24.25 8.25 1.09
N LYS A 459 -23.85 7.26 1.93
CA LYS A 459 -23.07 6.04 1.66
C LYS A 459 -21.91 6.09 0.65
N SER A 460 -20.76 5.56 1.11
CA SER A 460 -19.51 5.35 0.38
C SER A 460 -18.66 6.62 0.20
N ALA A 461 -17.35 6.48 0.42
CA ALA A 461 -16.36 7.48 0.11
C ALA A 461 -16.12 7.49 -1.41
N ASP A 462 -16.19 8.66 -2.05
CA ASP A 462 -16.01 8.73 -3.50
C ASP A 462 -14.51 8.66 -3.85
N PHE A 463 -13.97 7.45 -3.99
CA PHE A 463 -12.57 7.23 -4.39
C PHE A 463 -12.24 7.96 -5.70
N ASP A 464 -11.29 8.90 -5.67
CA ASP A 464 -10.81 9.63 -6.85
C ASP A 464 -9.57 8.96 -7.44
N CYS A 465 -9.78 7.82 -8.09
CA CYS A 465 -8.74 7.13 -8.86
C CYS A 465 -8.53 7.79 -10.23
N ASN A 466 -8.35 9.11 -10.32
CA ASN A 466 -7.96 9.74 -11.57
C ASN A 466 -6.50 9.40 -11.91
N LEU A 467 -6.30 8.21 -12.45
CA LEU A 467 -5.02 7.63 -12.92
C LEU A 467 -4.48 8.33 -14.19
N SER A 468 -4.95 9.54 -14.47
CA SER A 468 -4.46 10.49 -15.48
C SER A 468 -4.28 11.91 -14.93
N ALA A 469 -4.48 12.12 -13.63
CA ALA A 469 -4.10 13.36 -12.94
C ALA A 469 -2.61 13.61 -13.14
N ALA A 470 -2.27 14.66 -13.88
CA ALA A 470 -0.88 15.00 -14.15
C ALA A 470 -0.16 15.33 -12.83
N MET A 471 1.01 14.70 -12.63
CA MET A 471 1.91 14.88 -11.48
C MET A 471 1.84 16.30 -10.90
N LYS A 472 1.31 16.41 -9.67
CA LYS A 472 0.87 17.70 -9.13
C LYS A 472 2.08 18.45 -8.58
N THR A 473 2.75 19.19 -9.46
CA THR A 473 3.95 19.96 -9.11
C THR A 473 3.67 20.99 -8.02
N CYS A 474 4.10 20.67 -6.82
CA CYS A 474 4.11 21.58 -5.70
C CYS A 474 5.35 22.48 -5.79
N ARG A 475 5.17 23.76 -5.45
CA ARG A 475 6.27 24.72 -5.26
C ARG A 475 6.07 25.55 -3.99
N SER A 476 5.66 24.88 -2.92
CA SER A 476 5.87 25.42 -1.57
C SER A 476 7.38 25.49 -1.33
N LYS A 477 7.93 26.70 -1.16
CA LYS A 477 9.30 26.95 -0.68
C LYS A 477 9.21 27.81 0.57
N LYS A 478 9.05 27.16 1.72
CA LYS A 478 8.93 27.79 3.05
C LYS A 478 10.33 28.22 3.51
N HIS A 479 10.75 29.45 3.16
CA HIS A 479 12.05 29.99 3.53
C HIS A 479 12.14 30.32 5.03
N LEU A 480 13.12 29.72 5.72
CA LEU A 480 13.40 29.97 7.13
C LEU A 480 14.63 30.90 7.28
N ARG A 481 14.75 31.56 8.43
CA ARG A 481 15.94 32.34 8.85
C ARG A 481 16.67 31.59 9.98
N VAL A 482 17.92 31.95 10.29
CA VAL A 482 18.63 31.92 11.62
C VAL A 482 20.16 31.68 11.49
N TYR A 483 20.93 31.91 12.57
CA TYR A 483 22.36 32.20 12.71
C TYR A 483 23.28 31.04 13.14
N THR A 484 24.55 31.14 12.72
CA THR A 484 25.64 30.15 12.86
C THR A 484 26.38 30.13 14.21
N GLN A 485 26.77 28.92 14.64
CA GLN A 485 28.07 28.65 15.29
C GLN A 485 28.66 27.30 14.82
N HIS A 486 29.98 27.14 14.91
CA HIS A 486 30.68 25.91 14.48
C HIS A 486 30.84 24.90 15.62
N PRO A 487 30.76 23.58 15.36
CA PRO A 487 31.19 22.57 16.33
C PRO A 487 32.71 22.61 16.53
N ASN A 488 33.15 22.87 17.75
CA ASN A 488 34.52 22.54 18.16
C ASN A 488 34.63 21.03 18.38
N GLN A 489 35.80 20.44 18.17
CA GLN A 489 36.04 19.06 18.57
C GLN A 489 36.09 18.97 20.10
N ILE A 490 35.09 18.36 20.71
CA ILE A 490 35.02 18.13 22.16
C ILE A 490 35.83 16.88 22.50
N GLU A 491 37.00 17.06 23.11
CA GLU A 491 37.76 15.96 23.71
C GLU A 491 37.10 15.61 25.07
N SER A 492 36.10 14.72 25.03
CA SER A 492 35.11 14.57 26.10
C SER A 492 35.61 13.80 27.33
N ASP A 493 35.94 14.53 28.38
CA ASP A 493 35.80 14.05 29.77
C ASP A 493 34.64 14.80 30.45
N TRP A 494 34.15 14.31 31.58
CA TRP A 494 32.97 14.83 32.25
C TRP A 494 33.13 16.30 32.67
N SER A 495 32.11 17.12 32.37
CA SER A 495 32.15 18.57 32.57
C SER A 495 30.95 19.09 33.37
N ASN A 496 31.00 20.36 33.78
CA ASN A 496 29.96 21.09 34.55
C ASN A 496 29.47 20.44 35.85
N GLY A 497 30.20 19.45 36.39
CA GLY A 497 29.86 18.73 37.62
C GLY A 497 29.07 17.43 37.40
N TRP A 498 28.77 17.06 36.16
CA TRP A 498 28.21 15.75 35.84
C TRP A 498 29.22 14.62 36.05
N THR A 499 28.68 13.42 36.24
CA THR A 499 29.39 12.14 36.28
C THR A 499 28.52 11.08 35.63
N ASN A 500 29.09 9.92 35.29
CA ASN A 500 28.32 8.78 34.78
C ASN A 500 27.12 8.42 35.69
N ASP A 501 27.32 8.44 37.01
CA ASP A 501 26.29 8.04 37.97
C ASP A 501 25.18 9.10 38.09
N THR A 502 25.52 10.39 38.08
CA THR A 502 24.53 11.48 38.16
C THR A 502 23.78 11.68 36.84
N ALA A 503 24.45 11.56 35.70
CA ALA A 503 23.82 11.57 34.39
C ALA A 503 22.87 10.36 34.24
N ARG A 504 23.32 9.16 34.62
CA ARG A 504 22.48 7.96 34.61
C ARG A 504 21.26 8.12 35.50
N GLN A 505 21.42 8.56 36.74
CA GLN A 505 20.28 8.81 37.63
C GLN A 505 19.26 9.77 36.97
N PHE A 506 19.73 10.91 36.46
CA PHE A 506 18.87 11.90 35.81
C PHE A 506 18.14 11.36 34.58
N CYS A 507 18.84 10.66 33.68
CA CYS A 507 18.24 10.06 32.48
C CYS A 507 17.23 8.95 32.83
N THR A 508 17.59 8.07 33.77
CA THR A 508 16.72 6.99 34.25
C THR A 508 15.45 7.55 34.91
N GLU A 509 15.57 8.53 35.81
CA GLU A 509 14.42 9.17 36.45
C GLU A 509 13.56 9.92 35.43
N SER A 510 14.16 10.62 34.46
CA SER A 510 13.40 11.36 33.44
C SER A 510 12.60 10.44 32.53
N ILE A 511 13.20 9.32 32.08
CA ILE A 511 12.54 8.35 31.21
C ILE A 511 11.43 7.58 31.95
N TYR A 512 11.67 7.13 33.19
CA TYR A 512 10.62 6.43 33.94
C TYR A 512 9.46 7.32 34.41
N ASN A 513 9.63 8.64 34.46
CA ASN A 513 8.57 9.59 34.78
C ASN A 513 7.83 10.18 33.56
N THR A 514 8.19 9.82 32.32
CA THR A 514 7.42 10.29 31.15
C THR A 514 6.06 9.57 31.06
N PRO A 515 4.94 10.25 30.74
CA PRO A 515 3.61 9.63 30.70
C PRO A 515 3.54 8.35 29.85
N ALA A 516 4.28 8.31 28.75
CA ALA A 516 4.35 7.16 27.85
C ALA A 516 4.95 5.90 28.50
N PHE A 517 5.88 6.02 29.46
CA PHE A 517 6.71 4.89 29.89
C PHE A 517 5.90 3.68 30.40
N GLY A 518 4.86 3.93 31.20
CA GLY A 518 3.99 2.88 31.75
C GLY A 518 3.28 2.10 30.64
N PRO A 519 2.40 2.74 29.85
CA PRO A 519 1.74 2.12 28.70
C PRO A 519 2.73 1.43 27.74
N CYS A 520 3.79 2.12 27.32
CA CYS A 520 4.78 1.58 26.38
C CYS A 520 5.45 0.31 26.89
N SER A 521 5.90 0.30 28.16
CA SER A 521 6.64 -0.85 28.71
C SER A 521 5.74 -2.01 29.14
N GLN A 522 4.45 -1.74 29.37
CA GLN A 522 3.45 -2.77 29.69
C GLN A 522 2.89 -3.43 28.43
N TYR A 523 2.73 -2.69 27.33
CA TYR A 523 1.92 -3.09 26.19
C TYR A 523 2.65 -3.17 24.84
N VAL A 524 3.78 -2.46 24.66
CA VAL A 524 4.52 -2.44 23.38
C VAL A 524 5.79 -3.31 23.48
N PRO A 525 5.80 -4.53 22.90
CA PRO A 525 6.97 -5.39 22.92
C PRO A 525 8.13 -4.76 22.13
N PHE A 526 9.36 -5.13 22.50
CA PHE A 526 10.60 -4.63 21.89
C PHE A 526 10.83 -3.11 22.04
N MET A 527 10.16 -2.44 22.98
CA MET A 527 10.64 -1.17 23.52
C MET A 527 11.86 -1.39 24.41
N ASP A 528 12.90 -0.58 24.19
CA ASP A 528 14.23 -0.68 24.80
C ASP A 528 14.57 0.64 25.51
N PRO A 529 14.02 0.90 26.72
CA PRO A 529 14.22 2.17 27.42
C PRO A 529 15.69 2.39 27.80
N GLU A 530 16.46 1.33 28.03
CA GLU A 530 17.90 1.41 28.31
C GLU A 530 18.67 2.05 27.14
N ALA A 531 18.22 1.87 25.89
CA ALA A 531 18.83 2.59 24.77
C ALA A 531 18.66 4.10 24.84
N TYR A 532 17.50 4.59 25.27
CA TYR A 532 17.24 6.02 25.44
C TYR A 532 17.98 6.57 26.68
N ILE A 533 18.13 5.76 27.73
CA ILE A 533 18.95 6.08 28.91
C ILE A 533 20.43 6.24 28.53
N GLU A 534 21.03 5.27 27.83
CA GLU A 534 22.44 5.32 27.41
C GLU A 534 22.72 6.51 26.46
N ASN A 535 21.81 6.77 25.51
CA ASN A 535 21.90 7.92 24.62
C ASN A 535 21.90 9.24 25.42
N CYS A 536 20.94 9.44 26.33
CA CYS A 536 20.90 10.62 27.21
C CYS A 536 22.15 10.77 28.10
N ILE A 537 22.77 9.67 28.56
CA ILE A 537 24.03 9.70 29.32
C ILE A 537 25.18 10.21 28.44
N LEU A 538 25.20 9.83 27.16
CA LEU A 538 26.18 10.29 26.19
C LEU A 538 25.95 11.77 25.80
N ASP A 539 24.73 12.19 25.51
CA ASP A 539 24.35 13.60 25.29
C ASP A 539 24.89 14.51 26.43
N ILE A 540 24.59 14.14 27.69
CA ILE A 540 25.02 14.88 28.88
C ILE A 540 26.55 14.88 29.02
N LYS A 541 27.21 13.79 28.63
CA LYS A 541 28.68 13.70 28.67
C LYS A 541 29.33 14.59 27.60
N TYR A 542 28.76 14.68 26.40
CA TYR A 542 29.32 15.45 25.29
C TYR A 542 29.03 16.94 25.42
N GLU A 543 27.83 17.34 25.85
CA GLU A 543 27.49 18.76 26.02
C GLU A 543 27.67 19.31 27.44
N GLY A 544 27.88 18.45 28.44
CA GLY A 544 27.95 18.85 29.85
C GLY A 544 26.65 19.42 30.41
N ASN A 545 25.51 19.17 29.77
CA ASN A 545 24.20 19.70 30.17
C ASN A 545 23.06 18.81 29.64
N SER A 546 21.82 19.01 30.09
CA SER A 546 20.68 18.12 29.83
C SER A 546 19.70 18.59 28.74
N THR A 547 20.11 19.47 27.82
CA THR A 547 19.23 20.03 26.77
C THR A 547 18.53 18.98 25.91
N TRP A 548 19.21 17.87 25.59
CA TRP A 548 18.67 16.76 24.79
C TRP A 548 17.73 15.81 25.55
N ILE A 549 17.37 16.07 26.83
CA ILE A 549 16.40 15.21 27.52
C ILE A 549 15.02 15.30 26.86
N LYS A 550 14.59 16.49 26.44
CA LYS A 550 13.24 16.72 25.90
C LYS A 550 13.01 15.86 24.64
N SER A 551 13.93 15.94 23.67
CA SER A 551 13.92 15.11 22.46
C SER A 551 13.96 13.61 22.76
N THR A 552 14.74 13.20 23.77
CA THR A 552 14.83 11.79 24.17
C THR A 552 13.50 11.25 24.68
N LEU A 553 12.74 12.04 25.45
CA LEU A 553 11.42 11.65 25.96
C LEU A 553 10.34 11.65 24.86
N GLU A 554 10.41 12.62 23.94
CA GLU A 554 9.50 12.74 22.80
C GLU A 554 9.72 11.61 21.80
N GLY A 555 10.97 11.36 21.43
CA GLY A 555 11.36 10.26 20.55
C GLY A 555 11.00 8.88 21.08
N PHE A 556 11.10 8.66 22.40
CA PHE A 556 10.62 7.43 23.04
C PHE A 556 9.09 7.27 22.90
N ALA A 557 8.33 8.35 23.11
CA ALA A 557 6.86 8.33 23.01
C ALA A 557 6.39 8.13 21.55
N ASP A 558 7.00 8.84 20.60
CA ASP A 558 6.67 8.76 19.17
C ASP A 558 6.96 7.35 18.60
N VAL A 559 8.12 6.77 18.95
CA VAL A 559 8.49 5.41 18.53
C VAL A 559 7.61 4.34 19.16
N CYS A 560 7.18 4.57 20.40
CA CYS A 560 6.20 3.72 21.05
C CYS A 560 4.83 3.78 20.35
N LEU A 561 4.37 4.98 19.98
CA LEU A 561 3.09 5.18 19.30
C LEU A 561 3.04 4.50 17.92
N GLU A 562 4.10 4.62 17.11
CA GLU A 562 4.20 3.92 15.82
C GLU A 562 4.25 2.39 15.97
N LYS A 563 4.95 1.87 17.00
CA LYS A 563 4.97 0.43 17.31
C LYS A 563 3.64 -0.07 17.89
N ALA A 564 2.89 0.78 18.59
CA ALA A 564 1.54 0.47 19.04
C ALA A 564 0.55 0.43 17.86
N GLN A 565 0.68 1.33 16.88
CA GLN A 565 -0.16 1.31 15.67
C GLN A 565 0.02 -0.01 14.89
N LYS A 566 1.25 -0.54 14.81
CA LYS A 566 1.52 -1.87 14.23
C LYS A 566 0.87 -3.04 14.97
N LEU A 567 0.30 -2.84 16.16
CA LEU A 567 -0.28 -3.90 17.00
C LEU A 567 -1.78 -3.72 17.25
N GLU A 568 -2.39 -2.68 16.69
CA GLU A 568 -3.78 -2.27 16.93
C GLU A 568 -4.79 -3.43 16.82
N ASN A 569 -4.69 -4.23 15.77
CA ASN A 569 -5.59 -5.37 15.51
C ASN A 569 -5.37 -6.56 16.46
N LEU A 570 -4.22 -6.65 17.14
CA LEU A 570 -3.94 -7.65 18.18
C LEU A 570 -4.39 -7.22 19.59
N THR A 571 -4.68 -5.93 19.81
CA THR A 571 -4.52 -5.31 21.14
C THR A 571 -5.78 -4.70 21.73
N LYS A 572 -6.83 -5.51 21.88
CA LYS A 572 -8.05 -5.12 22.59
C LYS A 572 -7.84 -5.00 24.10
N THR A 573 -8.32 -3.92 24.70
CA THR A 573 -8.25 -3.69 26.15
C THR A 573 -9.64 -3.68 26.78
N ASN A 574 -9.72 -3.75 28.11
CA ASN A 574 -10.99 -3.76 28.84
C ASN A 574 -11.59 -2.35 29.06
N ASP A 575 -10.90 -1.29 28.63
CA ASP A 575 -11.37 0.09 28.69
C ASP A 575 -12.16 0.46 27.43
N THR A 576 -13.02 1.48 27.52
CA THR A 576 -13.88 1.92 26.42
C THR A 576 -13.71 3.40 26.12
N THR A 577 -13.73 3.73 24.83
CA THR A 577 -13.72 5.10 24.30
C THR A 577 -14.99 5.85 24.70
N SER A 578 -14.99 7.17 24.54
CA SER A 578 -16.16 8.05 24.71
C SER A 578 -17.36 7.68 23.80
N SER A 579 -17.15 6.81 22.80
CA SER A 579 -18.19 6.24 21.92
C SER A 579 -18.78 4.91 22.42
N GLY A 580 -18.14 4.24 23.38
CA GLY A 580 -18.49 2.90 23.87
C GLY A 580 -17.78 1.74 23.19
N ALA A 581 -16.93 1.99 22.17
CA ALA A 581 -16.05 0.97 21.59
C ALA A 581 -14.86 0.64 22.51
N GLU A 582 -14.41 -0.62 22.52
CA GLU A 582 -13.19 -1.08 23.21
C GLU A 582 -11.97 -0.27 22.76
N LYS A 583 -11.11 0.16 23.69
CA LYS A 583 -9.85 0.85 23.36
C LYS A 583 -8.79 -0.15 22.91
N SER A 584 -8.08 0.20 21.84
CA SER A 584 -6.82 -0.44 21.46
C SER A 584 -5.67 -0.02 22.40
N ILE A 585 -4.52 -0.69 22.30
CA ILE A 585 -3.29 -0.21 22.96
C ILE A 585 -2.80 1.12 22.34
N PHE A 586 -3.07 1.35 21.06
CA PHE A 586 -2.77 2.63 20.39
C PHE A 586 -3.59 3.79 20.98
N ASP A 587 -4.88 3.58 21.29
CA ASP A 587 -5.72 4.59 21.93
C ASP A 587 -5.19 4.98 23.32
N LEU A 588 -4.86 3.99 24.16
CA LEU A 588 -4.33 4.24 25.51
C LEU A 588 -3.00 5.01 25.50
N ILE A 589 -2.15 4.78 24.49
CA ILE A 589 -0.88 5.49 24.33
C ILE A 589 -1.13 6.89 23.75
N SER A 590 -2.03 7.05 22.78
CA SER A 590 -2.43 8.35 22.23
C SER A 590 -3.04 9.26 23.30
N GLU A 591 -3.96 8.74 24.12
CA GLU A 591 -4.63 9.50 25.18
C GLU A 591 -3.67 9.95 26.30
N SER A 592 -2.58 9.21 26.51
CA SER A 592 -1.56 9.49 27.52
C SER A 592 -0.34 10.25 26.98
N THR A 593 -0.27 10.53 25.67
CA THR A 593 0.82 11.29 25.05
C THR A 593 0.33 12.59 24.41
N CYS A 594 0.81 13.71 24.93
CA CYS A 594 0.49 15.05 24.43
C CYS A 594 1.73 15.77 23.89
N ALA A 595 1.55 16.61 22.87
CA ALA A 595 2.61 17.41 22.26
C ALA A 595 3.34 18.30 23.30
N ASP A 596 4.68 18.30 23.26
CA ASP A 596 5.60 18.90 24.27
C ASP A 596 5.33 18.50 25.74
N ASN A 597 4.53 17.47 26.03
CA ASN A 597 3.88 17.28 27.33
C ASN A 597 3.22 18.59 27.84
N CYS A 598 2.52 19.26 26.91
CA CYS A 598 1.90 20.57 27.09
C CYS A 598 2.87 21.66 27.56
N SER A 599 4.16 21.55 27.22
CA SER A 599 5.24 22.48 27.58
C SER A 599 5.39 22.76 29.09
N GLY A 600 4.82 21.93 29.96
CA GLY A 600 4.66 22.26 31.39
C GLY A 600 3.69 23.43 31.68
N HIS A 601 2.96 23.88 30.66
CA HIS A 601 2.03 25.02 30.66
C HIS A 601 0.58 24.61 30.39
N GLY A 602 0.25 23.31 30.45
CA GLY A 602 -1.10 22.78 30.33
C GLY A 602 -1.27 21.44 31.05
N GLN A 603 -2.47 20.88 30.98
CA GLN A 603 -2.78 19.51 31.39
C GLN A 603 -3.05 18.65 30.15
N CYS A 604 -2.41 17.49 30.06
CA CYS A 604 -2.72 16.49 29.05
C CYS A 604 -4.04 15.80 29.41
N LEU A 605 -5.03 15.85 28.51
CA LEU A 605 -6.35 15.25 28.65
C LEU A 605 -6.73 14.59 27.32
N GLU A 606 -6.82 13.26 27.29
CA GLU A 606 -7.21 12.48 26.10
C GLU A 606 -6.36 12.85 24.86
N GLY A 607 -5.03 12.94 25.03
CA GLY A 607 -4.07 13.32 23.98
C GLY A 607 -4.04 14.81 23.62
N VAL A 608 -4.96 15.61 24.16
CA VAL A 608 -5.09 17.06 23.88
C VAL A 608 -4.56 17.89 25.05
N CYS A 609 -3.82 18.95 24.72
CA CYS A 609 -3.31 19.90 25.72
C CYS A 609 -4.33 20.98 26.11
N ASN A 610 -4.82 20.91 27.34
CA ASN A 610 -5.64 21.95 27.96
C ASN A 610 -4.73 23.01 28.61
N CYS A 611 -4.50 24.14 27.93
CA CYS A 611 -3.51 25.13 28.34
C CYS A 611 -3.93 25.98 29.55
N THR A 612 -2.96 26.30 30.39
CA THR A 612 -3.13 27.26 31.50
C THR A 612 -3.28 28.69 30.95
N THR A 613 -4.04 29.52 31.67
CA THR A 613 -4.37 30.89 31.25
C THR A 613 -3.12 31.72 30.97
N GLY A 614 -2.93 32.11 29.71
CA GLY A 614 -1.73 32.81 29.24
C GLY A 614 -0.94 32.03 28.19
N TYR A 615 -1.22 30.74 28.01
CA TYR A 615 -0.58 29.87 27.02
C TYR A 615 -1.59 29.30 26.02
N PHE A 616 -1.13 29.02 24.79
CA PHE A 616 -1.96 28.48 23.70
C PHE A 616 -1.13 27.68 22.68
N GLY A 617 -1.81 27.15 21.65
CA GLY A 617 -1.24 26.22 20.67
C GLY A 617 -1.43 24.76 21.09
N SER A 618 -1.28 23.82 20.15
CA SER A 618 -1.49 22.37 20.36
C SER A 618 -0.64 21.76 21.47
N SER A 619 0.46 22.42 21.84
CA SER A 619 1.41 22.00 22.87
C SER A 619 1.59 23.00 24.02
N CYS A 620 0.73 24.03 24.11
CA CYS A 620 0.81 25.14 25.05
C CYS A 620 2.16 25.91 25.08
N SER A 621 2.95 25.80 24.03
CA SER A 621 4.25 26.45 23.87
C SER A 621 4.18 27.96 23.59
N SER A 622 3.03 28.47 23.13
CA SER A 622 2.88 29.88 22.72
C SER A 622 2.37 30.76 23.87
N ASP A 623 3.14 31.80 24.21
CA ASP A 623 2.81 32.80 25.23
C ASP A 623 1.90 33.90 24.65
N ALA A 624 0.68 34.02 25.18
CA ALA A 624 -0.34 34.99 24.74
C ALA A 624 -0.03 36.44 25.12
N SER A 625 0.97 36.69 25.96
CA SER A 625 1.47 38.05 26.26
C SER A 625 2.44 38.57 25.20
N GLN A 626 3.02 37.67 24.39
CA GLN A 626 3.93 38.02 23.30
C GLN A 626 3.19 38.10 21.96
N PRO A 627 3.50 39.09 21.10
CA PRO A 627 2.88 39.17 19.79
C PRO A 627 3.35 37.99 18.93
N PRO A 628 2.43 37.22 18.30
CA PRO A 628 2.83 36.09 17.47
C PRO A 628 3.74 36.57 16.33
N LEU A 629 4.82 35.83 16.07
CA LEU A 629 5.74 36.12 14.98
C LEU A 629 5.02 35.96 13.64
N LEU A 630 4.56 37.06 13.07
CA LEU A 630 3.89 37.11 11.77
C LEU A 630 4.84 36.67 10.65
N ILE A 631 4.87 35.37 10.39
CA ILE A 631 5.42 34.79 9.17
C ILE A 631 4.59 35.35 8.01
N ARG A 632 5.15 36.33 7.29
CA ARG A 632 4.57 36.82 6.05
C ARG A 632 4.47 35.64 5.06
N ASN A 633 3.30 35.54 4.41
CA ASN A 633 3.00 34.59 3.34
C ASN A 633 2.67 33.15 3.80
N ALA A 634 1.82 32.99 4.83
CA ALA A 634 1.15 31.71 5.09
C ALA A 634 0.09 31.36 4.02
N PHE A 635 -0.51 32.38 3.37
CA PHE A 635 -1.50 32.22 2.30
C PHE A 635 -1.29 33.28 1.20
N GLU A 636 -1.41 32.90 -0.07
CA GLU A 636 -1.76 33.84 -1.15
C GLU A 636 -3.29 34.01 -1.17
N GLY A 637 -3.79 34.69 -0.14
CA GLY A 637 -5.18 35.06 0.08
C GLY A 637 -5.23 36.32 0.95
N GLU A 638 -6.27 37.14 0.81
CA GLU A 638 -6.27 38.49 1.38
C GLU A 638 -6.13 38.48 2.91
N CYS A 639 -4.98 38.95 3.42
CA CYS A 639 -4.82 39.19 4.85
C CYS A 639 -5.75 40.34 5.28
N ASP A 640 -6.72 40.05 6.14
CA ASP A 640 -7.52 41.09 6.79
C ASP A 640 -6.57 42.04 7.57
N THR A 641 -6.57 43.32 7.17
CA THR A 641 -5.75 44.36 7.81
C THR A 641 -6.49 45.13 8.90
N ALA A 642 -7.72 44.73 9.22
CA ALA A 642 -8.47 45.25 10.36
C ALA A 642 -7.72 44.99 11.68
N LYS A 643 -7.53 46.04 12.47
CA LYS A 643 -6.94 45.95 13.82
C LYS A 643 -7.94 45.39 14.83
N LYS A 644 -8.13 44.07 14.79
CA LYS A 644 -8.82 43.28 15.83
C LYS A 644 -7.89 43.08 17.03
N THR A 645 -8.47 42.98 18.23
CA THR A 645 -7.76 42.53 19.44
C THR A 645 -7.57 41.02 19.43
N MET A 646 -6.61 40.51 20.22
CA MET A 646 -6.38 39.05 20.35
C MET A 646 -7.63 38.27 20.75
N GLN A 647 -8.52 38.87 21.56
CA GLN A 647 -9.79 38.23 21.96
C GLN A 647 -10.80 38.17 20.81
N GLU A 648 -10.88 39.21 19.96
CA GLU A 648 -11.73 39.23 18.77
C GLU A 648 -11.23 38.28 17.67
N ILE A 649 -9.93 37.98 17.65
CA ILE A 649 -9.36 36.93 16.81
C ILE A 649 -9.69 35.55 17.41
N TYR A 650 -9.40 35.31 18.70
CA TYR A 650 -9.69 34.03 19.36
C TYR A 650 -11.16 33.62 19.22
N ASN A 651 -12.08 34.56 19.40
CA ASN A 651 -13.53 34.35 19.27
C ASN A 651 -14.00 34.13 17.81
N SER A 652 -13.12 34.13 16.80
CA SER A 652 -13.44 33.80 15.40
C SER A 652 -12.80 32.49 14.91
N TRP A 653 -12.26 31.69 15.83
CA TRP A 653 -11.77 30.31 15.59
C TRP A 653 -12.52 29.29 16.47
N GLN A 654 -13.66 29.70 17.05
CA GLN A 654 -14.72 28.86 17.61
C GLN A 654 -15.97 28.99 16.73
#